data_AF-A0AAE3INW9-F1
#
_entry.id   AF-A0AAE3INW9-F1
#
_cell.length_a   1.000
_cell.length_b   1.000
_cell.length_c   1.000
_cell.angle_alpha   90.00
_cell.angle_beta   90.00
_cell.angle_gamma   90.00
#
_symmetry.space_group_name_H-M   'P 1'
#
loop_
_entity.id
_entity.type
_entity.pdbx_description
1 polymer ?
#
loop_
_entity_poly.entity_id
_entity_poly.type
_entity_poly.pdbx_seq_one_letter_code
_entity_poly.pdbx_strand_id
1 'polypeptide(L)'
;MILKKSVVTILFLATLNGAVHAQYKAFDPTDTWQNQIDAVQKLIWDLDGNRNDKGFFPSPNADINRVSNRSATKGIDNIQKTILRNGDLNSMQKIKYLRGLKEALNEFAIQFRNKKIKGSMLTQLVDAYEDAMLQDIEGESIEPVLRAKSYEVVAIIEKNFAFQGNVGFNDMEFLLIDKAVEKNPITGLGLLNKHFDKYPRKDSLLSAVAKIDQDALYNWVPGGSKVGRFIVNDASDPLVKMIGQIARTKQGRQYIPFLDNLYRNSITMDEIDKVISNPKAYYSLLVKTNLDYAGREVSGTNVYGRSLLEQKIKEVGEKTYINVVNGLHEKPAATRFASIRNLTPQELYYLIVMNEEVIYTSSFVNGTNDGLYYQIFKNKINGTELIQSVSADHYRKFIKMSANYNTLNHFLNSMKPDDAQLIMKAFVRNLDKAKGKDSLQDAVDVASSYSSISDPQIKNLVLTEVQANRAQAKQERNIKAFRIYDIMNTLFLSMDDQSIDLTKTLGIDPVYSMNLKNLQDSSGRVVIQQFFYGDSDGKMFYPPYVNTFANMGWKVKDNKYWSEISSPKGTPITIYTNKPLYKVEGDGMDQEAQAQLADYFAANNIEPKIVIHRGHSYHLNSTIDQLAPSSKVVLLGSCGGFQSLNEVLEKAPGTQIISTKQTGTGALNISLITSIVQSLQAGKDLDWINMWQTFREKHKGNSQMNDYVPPYQNLGAVFLMAFKGMEERDQQGTQ
;
A
#
# COMPACT_ATOMS: atom_id res chain seq x y z
N MET A 1 -43.26 -40.63 -66.24
CA MET A 1 -44.25 -41.36 -65.43
C MET A 1 -43.53 -41.92 -64.21
N ILE A 2 -43.83 -41.37 -63.02
CA ILE A 2 -43.83 -42.01 -61.68
C ILE A 2 -42.49 -42.57 -61.09
N LEU A 3 -42.04 -41.86 -60.04
CA LEU A 3 -41.50 -42.28 -58.73
C LEU A 3 -40.23 -43.17 -58.54
N LYS A 4 -39.33 -42.55 -57.74
CA LYS A 4 -38.70 -43.00 -56.47
C LYS A 4 -37.53 -44.00 -56.44
N LYS A 5 -36.49 -43.48 -55.75
CA LYS A 5 -35.70 -44.01 -54.63
C LYS A 5 -34.44 -44.85 -54.92
N SER A 6 -33.31 -44.15 -54.71
CA SER A 6 -32.28 -44.42 -53.69
C SER A 6 -31.33 -45.61 -53.84
N VAL A 7 -30.08 -45.30 -53.43
CA VAL A 7 -29.00 -46.17 -52.91
C VAL A 7 -27.80 -46.38 -53.85
N VAL A 8 -26.83 -45.48 -53.66
CA VAL A 8 -25.35 -45.65 -53.56
C VAL A 8 -24.93 -47.13 -53.47
N THR A 9 -23.98 -47.67 -54.25
CA THR A 9 -22.53 -47.64 -53.92
C THR A 9 -21.73 -48.56 -54.87
N ILE A 10 -20.58 -48.05 -55.37
CA ILE A 10 -19.33 -48.71 -55.86
C ILE A 10 -19.38 -49.54 -57.17
N LEU A 11 -18.62 -49.11 -58.18
CA LEU A 11 -17.52 -49.89 -58.75
C LEU A 11 -16.48 -49.02 -59.49
N PHE A 12 -15.28 -49.59 -59.60
CA PHE A 12 -13.95 -48.99 -59.70
C PHE A 12 -13.43 -48.84 -61.15
N LEU A 13 -12.30 -48.11 -61.28
CA LEU A 13 -11.25 -48.20 -62.32
C LEU A 13 -11.54 -47.66 -63.74
N ALA A 14 -10.86 -46.58 -64.14
CA ALA A 14 -9.48 -46.58 -64.67
C ALA A 14 -9.20 -45.28 -65.45
N THR A 15 -8.11 -44.56 -65.14
CA THR A 15 -6.91 -44.46 -66.00
C THR A 15 -5.84 -43.58 -65.36
N LEU A 16 -4.64 -44.17 -65.30
CA LEU A 16 -3.27 -43.63 -65.13
C LEU A 16 -3.03 -42.30 -65.89
N ASN A 17 -2.08 -41.40 -65.61
CA ASN A 17 -0.77 -41.49 -64.95
C ASN A 17 -0.23 -40.05 -64.75
N GLY A 18 0.56 -39.79 -63.70
CA GLY A 18 1.35 -38.55 -63.59
C GLY A 18 1.79 -38.23 -62.16
N ALA A 19 3.06 -38.53 -61.85
CA ALA A 19 3.66 -38.59 -60.52
C ALA A 19 3.68 -37.27 -59.72
N VAL A 20 3.36 -37.38 -58.42
CA VAL A 20 4.08 -36.67 -57.33
C VAL A 20 4.15 -37.64 -56.14
N HIS A 21 5.35 -38.16 -55.86
CA HIS A 21 5.63 -38.82 -54.57
C HIS A 21 5.71 -37.75 -53.49
N ALA A 22 4.61 -37.45 -52.83
CA ALA A 22 4.63 -36.84 -51.51
C ALA A 22 4.64 -37.98 -50.48
N GLN A 23 5.78 -38.20 -49.82
CA GLN A 23 5.82 -39.00 -48.61
C GLN A 23 4.89 -38.36 -47.57
N TYR A 24 3.71 -38.95 -47.35
CA TYR A 24 2.91 -38.64 -46.17
C TYR A 24 3.67 -39.13 -44.95
N LYS A 25 4.31 -38.21 -44.22
CA LYS A 25 4.84 -38.46 -42.87
C LYS A 25 3.65 -38.95 -42.02
N ALA A 26 3.76 -40.16 -41.47
CA ALA A 26 2.70 -40.70 -40.61
C ALA A 26 2.44 -39.73 -39.44
N PHE A 27 1.16 -39.50 -39.12
CA PHE A 27 0.75 -38.61 -38.02
C PHE A 27 1.30 -39.13 -36.70
N ASP A 28 2.24 -38.39 -36.12
CA ASP A 28 2.74 -38.64 -34.77
C ASP A 28 1.96 -37.75 -33.79
N PRO A 29 1.19 -38.32 -32.84
CA PRO A 29 0.49 -37.54 -31.82
C PRO A 29 1.41 -36.59 -31.02
N THR A 30 2.71 -36.88 -30.93
CA THR A 30 3.69 -36.01 -30.26
C THR A 30 3.99 -34.74 -31.06
N ASP A 31 3.92 -34.76 -32.39
CA ASP A 31 4.05 -33.56 -33.25
C ASP A 31 2.92 -32.54 -32.93
N THR A 32 1.74 -33.02 -32.50
CA THR A 32 0.63 -32.15 -32.11
C THR A 32 0.90 -31.42 -30.78
N TRP A 33 1.58 -32.08 -29.83
CA TRP A 33 1.90 -31.48 -28.53
C TRP A 33 3.05 -30.49 -28.60
N GLN A 34 4.09 -30.77 -29.39
CA GLN A 34 5.18 -29.81 -29.63
C GLN A 34 4.63 -28.49 -30.20
N ASN A 35 3.77 -28.57 -31.22
CA ASN A 35 3.11 -27.39 -31.80
C ASN A 35 2.29 -26.59 -30.76
N GLN A 36 1.67 -27.25 -29.79
CA GLN A 36 0.94 -26.58 -28.71
C GLN A 36 1.88 -25.93 -27.68
N ILE A 37 3.01 -26.56 -27.36
CA ILE A 37 4.03 -25.98 -26.47
C ILE A 37 4.62 -24.74 -27.14
N ASP A 38 5.00 -24.83 -28.41
CA ASP A 38 5.55 -23.72 -29.17
C ASP A 38 4.57 -22.53 -29.26
N ALA A 39 3.26 -22.81 -29.33
CA ALA A 39 2.24 -21.77 -29.29
C ALA A 39 2.17 -21.05 -27.92
N VAL A 40 2.27 -21.79 -26.82
CA VAL A 40 2.31 -21.20 -25.46
C VAL A 40 3.64 -20.49 -25.21
N GLN A 41 4.74 -20.99 -25.76
CA GLN A 41 6.06 -20.36 -25.68
C GLN A 41 6.08 -19.00 -26.38
N LYS A 42 5.49 -18.89 -27.58
CA LYS A 42 5.27 -17.60 -28.26
C LYS A 42 4.36 -16.68 -27.46
N LEU A 43 3.30 -17.24 -26.85
CA LEU A 43 2.43 -16.47 -25.98
C LEU A 43 3.20 -15.86 -24.79
N ILE A 44 4.17 -16.59 -24.23
CA ILE A 44 5.03 -16.11 -23.14
C ILE A 44 5.94 -14.99 -23.62
N TRP A 45 6.49 -15.08 -24.83
CA TRP A 45 7.30 -14.01 -25.42
C TRP A 45 6.51 -12.69 -25.45
N ASP A 46 5.25 -12.75 -25.89
CA ASP A 46 4.38 -11.56 -26.00
C ASP A 46 3.90 -10.97 -24.64
N LEU A 47 4.22 -11.60 -23.49
CA LEU A 47 3.69 -11.18 -22.18
C LEU A 47 4.31 -9.89 -21.65
N ASP A 48 5.50 -9.51 -22.09
CA ASP A 48 6.18 -8.27 -21.68
C ASP A 48 5.63 -7.01 -22.38
N GLY A 49 4.68 -7.20 -23.30
CA GLY A 49 4.00 -6.12 -24.02
C GLY A 49 4.66 -5.73 -25.34
N ASN A 50 5.81 -6.32 -25.68
CA ASN A 50 6.43 -6.16 -26.99
C ASN A 50 6.21 -7.43 -27.82
N ARG A 51 5.55 -7.27 -28.98
CA ARG A 51 5.17 -8.43 -29.84
C ARG A 51 6.17 -8.68 -30.97
N ASN A 52 7.27 -7.92 -31.01
CA ASN A 52 8.19 -7.87 -32.15
C ASN A 52 9.59 -8.41 -31.82
N ASP A 53 9.95 -8.50 -30.55
CA ASP A 53 11.15 -9.17 -30.06
C ASP A 53 10.83 -10.65 -29.85
N LYS A 54 11.52 -11.51 -30.61
CA LYS A 54 11.36 -12.98 -30.51
C LYS A 54 11.99 -13.49 -29.21
N GLY A 55 11.40 -13.17 -28.06
CA GLY A 55 11.93 -13.50 -26.75
C GLY A 55 11.05 -12.97 -25.61
N PHE A 56 11.47 -13.23 -24.37
CA PHE A 56 10.74 -12.81 -23.17
C PHE A 56 11.64 -11.95 -22.28
N PHE A 57 11.30 -10.66 -22.16
CA PHE A 57 12.07 -9.63 -21.48
C PHE A 57 11.23 -8.95 -20.39
N PRO A 58 10.84 -9.69 -19.32
CA PRO A 58 9.85 -9.22 -18.34
C PRO A 58 10.35 -8.09 -17.39
N SER A 59 11.52 -7.52 -17.66
CA SER A 59 12.36 -6.83 -16.69
C SER A 59 13.22 -5.76 -17.36
N PRO A 60 13.45 -4.56 -16.78
CA PRO A 60 14.58 -3.72 -17.20
C PRO A 60 16.00 -4.21 -16.89
N ASN A 61 16.18 -5.31 -16.15
CA ASN A 61 17.46 -5.90 -15.83
C ASN A 61 17.90 -6.75 -17.00
N ALA A 62 19.12 -6.47 -17.48
CA ALA A 62 19.71 -7.28 -18.53
C ALA A 62 19.98 -8.74 -18.11
N ASP A 63 20.35 -9.00 -16.85
CA ASP A 63 20.58 -10.36 -16.34
C ASP A 63 19.27 -11.15 -16.20
N ILE A 64 18.20 -10.58 -15.62
CA ILE A 64 16.86 -11.22 -15.51
C ILE A 64 16.38 -11.59 -16.89
N ASN A 65 16.46 -10.64 -17.81
CA ASN A 65 16.06 -10.83 -19.19
C ASN A 65 16.89 -11.91 -19.85
N ARG A 66 18.21 -11.91 -19.64
CA ARG A 66 19.09 -12.94 -20.21
C ARG A 66 18.68 -14.33 -19.71
N VAL A 67 18.44 -14.52 -18.41
CA VAL A 67 18.08 -15.83 -17.87
C VAL A 67 16.65 -16.23 -18.24
N SER A 68 15.68 -15.33 -18.12
CA SER A 68 14.26 -15.58 -18.43
C SER A 68 14.06 -15.84 -19.92
N ASN A 69 14.71 -15.05 -20.78
CA ASN A 69 14.68 -15.26 -22.23
C ASN A 69 15.37 -16.57 -22.61
N ARG A 70 16.49 -16.93 -21.97
CA ARG A 70 17.15 -18.23 -22.21
C ARG A 70 16.22 -19.39 -21.88
N SER A 71 15.49 -19.31 -20.76
CA SER A 71 14.49 -20.31 -20.37
C SER A 71 13.33 -20.34 -21.36
N ALA A 72 12.79 -19.18 -21.73
CA ALA A 72 11.68 -19.02 -22.66
C ALA A 72 12.01 -19.43 -24.11
N THR A 73 13.29 -19.47 -24.50
CA THR A 73 13.70 -19.82 -25.86
C THR A 73 14.36 -21.21 -25.89
N LYS A 74 15.48 -21.38 -25.18
CA LYS A 74 16.26 -22.63 -25.23
C LYS A 74 15.83 -23.65 -24.17
N GLY A 75 15.43 -23.20 -22.98
CA GLY A 75 15.05 -24.08 -21.87
C GLY A 75 13.87 -24.97 -22.22
N ILE A 76 12.77 -24.35 -22.66
CA ILE A 76 11.56 -25.06 -23.10
C ILE A 76 11.86 -26.05 -24.23
N ASP A 77 12.57 -25.62 -25.28
CA ASP A 77 12.98 -26.47 -26.41
C ASP A 77 13.86 -27.65 -25.98
N ASN A 78 14.72 -27.44 -24.98
CA ASN A 78 15.60 -28.49 -24.46
C ASN A 78 14.80 -29.57 -23.74
N ILE A 79 13.82 -29.20 -22.90
CA ILE A 79 12.95 -30.18 -22.23
C ILE A 79 12.18 -31.00 -23.27
N GLN A 80 11.62 -30.34 -24.31
CA GLN A 80 10.96 -31.06 -25.41
C GLN A 80 11.89 -32.10 -26.04
N LYS A 81 13.14 -31.73 -26.34
CA LYS A 81 14.15 -32.65 -26.91
C LYS A 81 14.50 -33.78 -25.93
N THR A 82 14.66 -33.48 -24.65
CA THR A 82 14.94 -34.47 -23.60
C THR A 82 13.85 -35.54 -23.57
N ILE A 83 12.57 -35.13 -23.55
CA ILE A 83 11.43 -36.07 -23.57
C ILE A 83 11.44 -36.94 -24.83
N LEU A 84 11.60 -36.34 -26.01
CA LEU A 84 11.47 -37.05 -27.28
C LEU A 84 12.61 -38.03 -27.53
N ARG A 85 13.83 -37.67 -27.10
CA ARG A 85 15.04 -38.48 -27.28
C ARG A 85 15.26 -39.52 -26.18
N ASN A 86 14.53 -39.43 -25.08
CA ASN A 86 14.62 -40.43 -24.02
C ASN A 86 14.10 -41.79 -24.53
N GLY A 87 14.99 -42.80 -24.49
CA GLY A 87 14.71 -44.16 -24.94
C GLY A 87 13.91 -44.99 -23.93
N ASP A 88 13.92 -44.59 -22.67
CA ASP A 88 13.22 -45.27 -21.56
C ASP A 88 11.72 -44.91 -21.52
N LEU A 89 11.31 -43.87 -22.27
CA LEU A 89 9.93 -43.43 -22.35
C LEU A 89 9.19 -44.04 -23.54
N ASN A 90 8.04 -44.67 -23.26
CA ASN A 90 7.09 -45.03 -24.31
C ASN A 90 6.29 -43.80 -24.81
N SER A 91 5.56 -43.96 -25.91
CA SER A 91 4.81 -42.86 -26.53
C SER A 91 3.81 -42.18 -25.59
N MET A 92 3.16 -42.94 -24.71
CA MET A 92 2.20 -42.39 -23.75
C MET A 92 2.89 -41.57 -22.65
N GLN A 93 4.05 -42.01 -22.16
CA GLN A 93 4.86 -41.26 -21.21
C GLN A 93 5.43 -39.98 -21.84
N LYS A 94 5.84 -40.02 -23.11
CA LYS A 94 6.26 -38.81 -23.84
C LYS A 94 5.12 -37.79 -23.95
N ILE A 95 3.92 -38.25 -24.30
CA ILE A 95 2.71 -37.41 -24.33
C ILE A 95 2.39 -36.84 -22.93
N LYS A 96 2.53 -37.66 -21.88
CA LYS A 96 2.33 -37.24 -20.48
C LYS A 96 3.20 -36.01 -20.15
N TYR A 97 4.51 -36.07 -20.38
CA TYR A 97 5.40 -34.96 -20.04
C TYR A 97 5.28 -33.77 -21.00
N LEU A 98 5.05 -33.98 -22.30
CA LEU A 98 4.85 -32.85 -23.24
C LEU A 98 3.58 -32.06 -22.89
N ARG A 99 2.46 -32.74 -22.65
CA ARG A 99 1.25 -32.07 -22.18
C ARG A 99 1.49 -31.39 -20.83
N GLY A 100 2.29 -31.98 -19.94
CA GLY A 100 2.53 -31.44 -18.61
C GLY A 100 3.31 -30.13 -18.68
N LEU A 101 4.34 -30.09 -19.53
CA LEU A 101 5.10 -28.88 -19.80
C LEU A 101 4.20 -27.76 -20.34
N LYS A 102 3.33 -28.09 -21.31
CA LYS A 102 2.34 -27.13 -21.84
C LYS A 102 1.44 -26.57 -20.73
N GLU A 103 0.90 -27.42 -19.86
CA GLU A 103 0.02 -26.99 -18.77
C GLU A 103 0.75 -26.07 -17.78
N ALA A 104 1.99 -26.40 -17.41
CA ALA A 104 2.81 -25.56 -16.52
C ALA A 104 3.07 -24.16 -17.12
N LEU A 105 3.47 -24.10 -18.40
CA LEU A 105 3.74 -22.84 -19.10
C LEU A 105 2.48 -21.99 -19.28
N ASN A 106 1.34 -22.62 -19.53
CA ASN A 106 0.08 -21.91 -19.66
C ASN A 106 -0.39 -21.32 -18.32
N GLU A 107 -0.26 -22.08 -17.23
CA GLU A 107 -0.56 -21.58 -15.89
C GLU A 107 0.37 -20.43 -15.50
N PHE A 108 1.66 -20.50 -15.84
CA PHE A 108 2.58 -19.37 -15.68
C PHE A 108 2.08 -18.11 -16.40
N ALA A 109 1.69 -18.24 -17.68
CA ALA A 109 1.20 -17.10 -18.46
C ALA A 109 -0.06 -16.47 -17.83
N ILE A 110 -0.99 -17.30 -17.33
CA ILE A 110 -2.21 -16.85 -16.64
C ILE A 110 -1.85 -16.12 -15.34
N GLN A 111 -0.97 -16.70 -14.52
CA GLN A 111 -0.59 -16.07 -13.26
C GLN A 111 0.23 -14.80 -13.45
N PHE A 112 1.04 -14.72 -14.51
CA PHE A 112 1.84 -13.54 -14.81
C PHE A 112 0.95 -12.36 -15.19
N ARG A 113 -0.03 -12.57 -16.08
CA ARG A 113 -1.04 -11.55 -16.44
C ARG A 113 -1.83 -11.03 -15.24
N ASN A 114 -2.11 -11.93 -14.30
CA ASN A 114 -2.83 -11.60 -13.07
C ASN A 114 -1.92 -11.03 -11.97
N LYS A 115 -0.64 -10.77 -12.26
CA LYS A 115 0.37 -10.27 -11.31
C LYS A 115 0.55 -11.16 -10.07
N LYS A 116 0.29 -12.46 -10.21
CA LYS A 116 0.43 -13.47 -9.13
C LYS A 116 1.78 -14.18 -9.13
N ILE A 117 2.47 -14.19 -10.26
CA ILE A 117 3.84 -14.72 -10.41
C ILE A 117 4.71 -13.71 -11.14
N LYS A 118 6.02 -13.66 -10.81
CA LYS A 118 6.98 -12.76 -11.45
C LYS A 118 7.54 -13.39 -12.73
N GLY A 119 7.90 -12.56 -13.71
CA GLY A 119 8.43 -13.03 -14.98
C GLY A 119 9.74 -13.82 -14.82
N SER A 120 10.58 -13.35 -13.90
CA SER A 120 11.84 -13.97 -13.53
C SER A 120 11.70 -15.39 -12.93
N MET A 121 10.52 -15.75 -12.44
CA MET A 121 10.23 -17.11 -11.94
C MET A 121 10.03 -18.13 -13.06
N LEU A 122 9.99 -17.71 -14.34
CA LEU A 122 9.92 -18.65 -15.47
C LEU A 122 11.10 -19.62 -15.46
N THR A 123 12.31 -19.13 -15.17
CA THR A 123 13.51 -19.98 -15.06
C THR A 123 13.34 -21.02 -13.96
N GLN A 124 12.89 -20.60 -12.77
CA GLN A 124 12.64 -21.55 -11.67
C GLN A 124 11.59 -22.59 -12.04
N LEU A 125 10.54 -22.21 -12.78
CA LEU A 125 9.49 -23.14 -13.22
C LEU A 125 10.00 -24.14 -14.26
N VAL A 126 10.76 -23.68 -15.27
CA VAL A 126 11.33 -24.54 -16.30
C VAL A 126 12.29 -25.55 -15.66
N ASP A 127 13.20 -25.08 -14.80
CA ASP A 127 14.14 -25.94 -14.08
C ASP A 127 13.38 -26.93 -13.17
N ALA A 128 12.39 -26.45 -12.39
CA ALA A 128 11.60 -27.30 -11.50
C ALA A 128 10.83 -28.38 -12.26
N TYR A 129 10.29 -28.06 -13.43
CA TYR A 129 9.58 -29.03 -14.26
C TYR A 129 10.53 -30.11 -14.80
N GLU A 130 11.71 -29.70 -15.28
CA GLU A 130 12.74 -30.64 -15.75
C GLU A 130 13.24 -31.54 -14.62
N ASP A 131 13.63 -30.96 -13.47
CA ASP A 131 14.10 -31.70 -12.30
C ASP A 131 13.04 -32.71 -11.81
N ALA A 132 11.78 -32.27 -11.70
CA ALA A 132 10.67 -33.14 -11.27
C ALA A 132 10.35 -34.23 -12.30
N MET A 133 10.45 -33.93 -13.58
CA MET A 133 10.28 -34.92 -14.65
C MET A 133 11.36 -36.00 -14.55
N LEU A 134 12.63 -35.63 -14.40
CA LEU A 134 13.72 -36.60 -14.32
C LEU A 134 13.56 -37.54 -13.12
N GLN A 135 13.21 -36.99 -11.94
CA GLN A 135 12.94 -37.77 -10.74
C GLN A 135 11.72 -38.70 -10.90
N ASP A 136 10.63 -38.21 -11.52
CA ASP A 136 9.44 -39.04 -11.77
C ASP A 136 9.72 -40.19 -12.75
N ILE A 137 10.62 -40.00 -13.72
CA ILE A 137 11.06 -41.05 -14.65
C ILE A 137 11.82 -42.16 -13.92
N GLU A 138 12.64 -41.80 -12.94
CA GLU A 138 13.40 -42.73 -12.10
C GLU A 138 12.51 -43.41 -11.02
N GLY A 139 11.25 -42.99 -10.89
CA GLY A 139 10.33 -43.48 -9.86
C GLY A 139 10.63 -42.90 -8.48
N GLU A 140 11.41 -41.82 -8.41
CA GLU A 140 11.79 -41.13 -7.18
C GLU A 140 10.77 -40.04 -6.81
N SER A 141 10.86 -39.56 -5.56
CA SER A 141 10.03 -38.46 -5.08
C SER A 141 10.46 -37.14 -5.71
N ILE A 142 9.49 -36.35 -6.18
CA ILE A 142 9.78 -34.99 -6.69
C ILE A 142 9.91 -33.92 -5.59
N GLU A 143 9.59 -34.24 -4.33
CA GLU A 143 9.64 -33.26 -3.23
C GLU A 143 11.03 -32.62 -3.03
N PRO A 144 12.15 -33.37 -3.03
CA PRO A 144 13.47 -32.81 -2.73
C PRO A 144 13.90 -31.70 -3.70
N VAL A 145 13.62 -31.87 -5.00
CA VAL A 145 13.99 -30.90 -6.04
C VAL A 145 13.10 -29.64 -6.00
N LEU A 146 11.92 -29.73 -5.40
CA LEU A 146 10.98 -28.61 -5.25
C LEU A 146 11.22 -27.79 -3.97
N ARG A 147 11.96 -28.33 -3.00
CA ARG A 147 12.22 -27.68 -1.70
C ARG A 147 12.84 -26.29 -1.83
N ALA A 148 13.78 -26.11 -2.76
CA ALA A 148 14.45 -24.84 -3.01
C ALA A 148 13.64 -23.85 -3.87
N LYS A 149 12.53 -24.29 -4.48
CA LYS A 149 11.74 -23.47 -5.41
C LYS A 149 10.70 -22.62 -4.66
N SER A 150 10.20 -21.56 -5.29
CA SER A 150 9.22 -20.66 -4.67
C SER A 150 7.84 -21.30 -4.49
N TYR A 151 7.00 -20.74 -3.61
CA TYR A 151 5.61 -21.18 -3.41
C TYR A 151 4.83 -21.23 -4.74
N GLU A 152 4.96 -20.21 -5.57
CA GLU A 152 4.24 -20.09 -6.85
C GLU A 152 4.62 -21.21 -7.80
N VAL A 153 5.92 -21.52 -7.90
CA VAL A 153 6.41 -22.60 -8.75
C VAL A 153 5.91 -23.95 -8.25
N VAL A 154 6.04 -24.23 -6.96
CA VAL A 154 5.53 -25.49 -6.38
C VAL A 154 4.02 -25.62 -6.56
N ALA A 155 3.26 -24.52 -6.43
CA ALA A 155 1.81 -24.51 -6.65
C ALA A 155 1.41 -24.81 -8.11
N ILE A 156 2.26 -24.46 -9.09
CA ILE A 156 2.05 -24.81 -10.50
C ILE A 156 2.35 -26.30 -10.72
N ILE A 157 3.45 -26.80 -10.16
CA ILE A 157 3.85 -28.22 -10.28
C ILE A 157 2.86 -29.14 -9.59
N GLU A 158 2.34 -28.76 -8.41
CA GLU A 158 1.37 -29.54 -7.65
C GLU A 158 0.07 -29.81 -8.42
N LYS A 159 -0.41 -28.83 -9.20
CA LYS A 159 -1.61 -28.97 -10.04
C LYS A 159 -1.34 -29.65 -11.38
N ASN A 160 -0.08 -29.90 -11.70
CA ASN A 160 0.28 -30.44 -13.01
C ASN A 160 -0.15 -31.91 -13.10
N PHE A 161 -0.87 -32.26 -14.17
CA PHE A 161 -1.38 -33.62 -14.29
C PHE A 161 -0.27 -34.69 -14.41
N ALA A 162 0.92 -34.31 -14.89
CA ALA A 162 2.03 -35.24 -15.07
C ALA A 162 2.55 -35.81 -13.74
N PHE A 163 2.36 -35.10 -12.63
CA PHE A 163 2.96 -35.49 -11.35
C PHE A 163 1.96 -36.06 -10.33
N GLN A 164 0.67 -36.13 -10.67
CA GLN A 164 -0.39 -36.61 -9.75
C GLN A 164 -0.18 -38.05 -9.26
N GLY A 165 0.57 -38.87 -10.02
CA GLY A 165 0.89 -40.25 -9.66
C GLY A 165 2.27 -40.46 -9.03
N ASN A 166 3.03 -39.39 -8.78
CA ASN A 166 4.38 -39.50 -8.22
C ASN A 166 4.36 -40.02 -6.78
N VAL A 167 5.37 -40.82 -6.40
CA VAL A 167 5.49 -41.39 -5.04
C VAL A 167 5.59 -40.33 -3.94
N GLY A 168 6.12 -39.16 -4.26
CA GLY A 168 6.28 -38.00 -3.37
C GLY A 168 5.15 -36.98 -3.40
N PHE A 169 4.02 -37.27 -4.05
CA PHE A 169 2.96 -36.27 -4.27
C PHE A 169 2.40 -35.69 -2.96
N ASN A 170 2.13 -36.53 -1.96
CA ASN A 170 1.64 -36.06 -0.66
C ASN A 170 2.69 -35.20 0.07
N ASP A 171 3.98 -35.56 -0.03
CA ASP A 171 5.05 -34.77 0.61
C ASP A 171 5.21 -33.41 -0.06
N MET A 172 5.00 -33.32 -1.38
CA MET A 172 4.90 -32.06 -2.11
C MET A 172 3.68 -31.23 -1.67
N GLU A 173 2.49 -31.83 -1.46
CA GLU A 173 1.33 -31.11 -0.89
C GLU A 173 1.68 -30.53 0.49
N PHE A 174 2.42 -31.28 1.31
CA PHE A 174 2.86 -30.82 2.64
C PHE A 174 3.89 -29.69 2.54
N LEU A 175 4.85 -29.79 1.61
CA LEU A 175 5.80 -28.73 1.31
C LEU A 175 5.08 -27.44 0.87
N LEU A 176 4.03 -27.57 0.06
CA LEU A 176 3.23 -26.43 -0.40
C LEU A 176 2.52 -25.73 0.77
N ILE A 177 1.98 -26.49 1.73
CA ILE A 177 1.37 -25.95 2.95
C ILE A 177 2.41 -25.18 3.77
N ASP A 178 3.61 -25.74 3.98
CA ASP A 178 4.70 -25.09 4.72
C ASP A 178 5.09 -23.76 4.07
N LYS A 179 5.34 -23.77 2.76
CA LYS A 179 5.67 -22.57 1.98
C LYS A 179 4.53 -21.54 1.99
N ALA A 180 3.28 -22.00 1.98
CA ALA A 180 2.13 -21.12 2.06
C ALA A 180 2.06 -20.41 3.42
N VAL A 181 2.32 -21.12 4.53
CA VAL A 181 2.35 -20.52 5.87
C VAL A 181 3.45 -19.47 5.99
N GLU A 182 4.66 -19.75 5.49
CA GLU A 182 5.77 -18.80 5.50
C GLU A 182 5.46 -17.52 4.73
N LYS A 183 4.75 -17.64 3.59
CA LYS A 183 4.40 -16.51 2.74
C LYS A 183 3.17 -15.74 3.22
N ASN A 184 2.12 -16.48 3.59
CA ASN A 184 0.81 -15.95 3.99
C ASN A 184 0.09 -16.98 4.88
N PRO A 185 0.14 -16.81 6.21
CA PRO A 185 -0.45 -17.75 7.16
C PRO A 185 -1.92 -18.09 6.89
N ILE A 186 -2.74 -17.12 6.48
CA ILE A 186 -4.16 -17.34 6.15
C ILE A 186 -4.31 -18.34 4.99
N THR A 187 -3.50 -18.19 3.94
CA THR A 187 -3.51 -19.11 2.80
C THR A 187 -3.05 -20.50 3.22
N GLY A 188 -1.98 -20.57 4.02
CA GLY A 188 -1.46 -21.83 4.56
C GLY A 188 -2.47 -22.58 5.43
N LEU A 189 -3.18 -21.89 6.32
CA LEU A 189 -4.25 -22.48 7.13
C LEU A 189 -5.41 -22.98 6.25
N GLY A 190 -5.72 -22.29 5.16
CA GLY A 190 -6.69 -22.73 4.16
C GLY A 190 -6.31 -24.05 3.50
N LEU A 191 -5.05 -24.21 3.12
CA LEU A 191 -4.52 -25.47 2.58
C LEU A 191 -4.48 -26.56 3.66
N LEU A 192 -3.98 -26.25 4.86
CA LEU A 192 -3.99 -27.17 5.99
C LEU A 192 -5.39 -27.73 6.26
N ASN A 193 -6.43 -26.89 6.24
CA ASN A 193 -7.80 -27.33 6.48
C ASN A 193 -8.31 -28.31 5.41
N LYS A 194 -7.90 -28.15 4.15
CA LYS A 194 -8.25 -29.07 3.05
C LYS A 194 -7.55 -30.42 3.20
N HIS A 195 -6.27 -30.41 3.53
CA HIS A 195 -5.44 -31.63 3.64
C HIS A 195 -5.30 -32.10 5.11
N PHE A 196 -6.22 -31.67 5.97
CA PHE A 196 -6.06 -31.79 7.42
C PHE A 196 -5.82 -33.22 7.84
N ASP A 197 -6.58 -34.19 7.36
CA ASP A 197 -6.47 -35.57 7.85
C ASP A 197 -5.12 -36.21 7.47
N LYS A 198 -4.48 -35.75 6.39
CA LYS A 198 -3.22 -36.29 5.86
C LYS A 198 -1.99 -35.61 6.44
N TYR A 199 -2.05 -34.31 6.72
CA TYR A 199 -0.88 -33.53 7.11
C TYR A 199 -0.37 -33.93 8.51
N PRO A 200 0.87 -34.43 8.66
CA PRO A 200 1.33 -35.02 9.92
C PRO A 200 1.75 -34.00 10.99
N ARG A 201 2.19 -32.79 10.58
CA ARG A 201 2.84 -31.80 11.46
C ARG A 201 1.90 -30.67 11.94
N LYS A 202 0.59 -30.96 12.09
CA LYS A 202 -0.46 -29.95 12.40
C LYS A 202 -0.08 -29.04 13.55
N ASP A 203 0.32 -29.63 14.67
CA ASP A 203 0.61 -28.91 15.90
C ASP A 203 1.80 -27.97 15.73
N SER A 204 2.92 -28.47 15.20
CA SER A 204 4.10 -27.65 14.92
C SER A 204 3.83 -26.53 13.92
N LEU A 205 3.00 -26.77 12.90
CA LEU A 205 2.60 -25.76 11.94
C LEU A 205 1.74 -24.67 12.60
N LEU A 206 0.75 -25.06 13.41
CA LEU A 206 -0.09 -24.11 14.15
C LEU A 206 0.71 -23.33 15.21
N SER A 207 1.67 -23.96 15.89
CA SER A 207 2.64 -23.27 16.76
C SER A 207 3.46 -22.23 16.00
N ALA A 208 3.91 -22.56 14.78
CA ALA A 208 4.65 -21.61 13.95
C ALA A 208 3.76 -20.42 13.56
N VAL A 209 2.51 -20.69 13.13
CA VAL A 209 1.54 -19.64 12.84
C VAL A 209 1.25 -18.78 14.08
N ALA A 210 1.06 -19.38 15.26
CA ALA A 210 0.79 -18.64 16.49
C ALA A 210 1.89 -17.65 16.87
N LYS A 211 3.13 -17.90 16.45
CA LYS A 211 4.27 -17.00 16.73
C LYS A 211 4.35 -15.84 15.75
N ILE A 212 3.78 -15.96 14.55
CA ILE A 212 3.89 -14.97 13.47
C ILE A 212 2.60 -14.20 13.20
N ASP A 213 1.43 -14.83 13.37
CA ASP A 213 0.12 -14.26 13.04
C ASP A 213 -0.98 -14.85 13.95
N GLN A 214 -1.14 -14.24 15.12
CA GLN A 214 -2.12 -14.68 16.13
C GLN A 214 -3.57 -14.43 15.68
N ASP A 215 -3.79 -13.38 14.88
CA ASP A 215 -5.13 -13.03 14.39
C ASP A 215 -5.64 -14.05 13.37
N ALA A 216 -4.75 -14.55 12.50
CA ALA A 216 -5.08 -15.63 11.59
C ALA A 216 -5.63 -16.85 12.36
N LEU A 217 -4.94 -17.33 13.40
CA LEU A 217 -5.44 -18.46 14.20
C LEU A 217 -6.76 -18.15 14.91
N TYR A 218 -6.87 -16.96 15.51
CA TYR A 218 -8.11 -16.53 16.18
C TYR A 218 -9.30 -16.63 15.23
N ASN A 219 -9.15 -16.17 13.98
CA ASN A 219 -10.21 -16.17 12.97
C ASN A 219 -10.59 -17.56 12.44
N TRP A 220 -9.74 -18.56 12.60
CA TRP A 220 -10.00 -19.93 12.13
C TRP A 220 -10.78 -20.79 13.13
N VAL A 221 -10.86 -20.36 14.39
CA VAL A 221 -11.60 -21.07 15.46
C VAL A 221 -13.11 -20.96 15.26
N PRO A 222 -13.70 -19.77 15.00
CA PRO A 222 -15.10 -19.66 14.62
C PRO A 222 -15.40 -20.42 13.32
N GLY A 223 -16.57 -21.07 13.23
CA GLY A 223 -17.05 -21.70 11.99
C GLY A 223 -16.86 -23.21 11.86
N GLY A 224 -16.32 -23.90 12.88
CA GLY A 224 -16.35 -25.37 12.96
C GLY A 224 -15.43 -26.10 11.96
N SER A 225 -14.42 -25.41 11.43
CA SER A 225 -13.40 -25.99 10.56
C SER A 225 -12.60 -27.11 11.25
N LYS A 226 -11.93 -27.99 10.49
CA LYS A 226 -11.08 -29.04 11.09
C LYS A 226 -9.92 -28.42 11.87
N VAL A 227 -9.32 -27.37 11.31
CA VAL A 227 -8.28 -26.57 11.96
C VAL A 227 -8.80 -25.93 13.26
N GLY A 228 -9.94 -25.25 13.22
CA GLY A 228 -10.53 -24.59 14.38
C GLY A 228 -10.87 -25.56 15.51
N ARG A 229 -11.44 -26.73 15.19
CA ARG A 229 -11.69 -27.79 16.18
C ARG A 229 -10.39 -28.31 16.80
N PHE A 230 -9.35 -28.49 16.00
CA PHE A 230 -8.05 -28.94 16.50
C PHE A 230 -7.41 -27.90 17.43
N ILE A 231 -7.42 -26.62 17.05
CA ILE A 231 -6.92 -25.51 17.89
C ILE A 231 -7.56 -25.55 19.28
N VAL A 232 -8.86 -25.85 19.35
CA VAL A 232 -9.62 -25.85 20.60
C VAL A 232 -9.42 -27.12 21.42
N ASN A 233 -9.44 -28.29 20.78
CA ASN A 233 -9.57 -29.58 21.48
C ASN A 233 -8.26 -30.34 21.60
N ASP A 234 -7.36 -30.21 20.61
CA ASP A 234 -6.30 -31.18 20.37
C ASP A 234 -4.89 -30.55 20.33
N ALA A 235 -4.76 -29.26 20.06
CA ALA A 235 -3.48 -28.56 20.01
C ALA A 235 -2.74 -28.70 21.35
N SER A 236 -1.43 -28.97 21.33
CA SER A 236 -0.64 -29.10 22.56
C SER A 236 0.02 -27.78 22.98
N ASP A 237 0.33 -26.91 22.01
CA ASP A 237 1.01 -25.64 22.22
C ASP A 237 0.19 -24.68 23.12
N PRO A 238 0.76 -24.20 24.24
CA PRO A 238 0.01 -23.37 25.18
C PRO A 238 -0.45 -22.02 24.61
N LEU A 239 0.28 -21.45 23.64
CA LEU A 239 -0.12 -20.20 22.98
C LEU A 239 -1.31 -20.46 22.04
N VAL A 240 -1.26 -21.54 21.26
CA VAL A 240 -2.39 -21.96 20.41
C VAL A 240 -3.65 -22.22 21.26
N LYS A 241 -3.49 -22.90 22.41
CA LYS A 241 -4.60 -23.13 23.37
C LYS A 241 -5.17 -21.82 23.89
N MET A 242 -4.33 -20.87 24.29
CA MET A 242 -4.79 -19.57 24.79
C MET A 242 -5.57 -18.79 23.72
N ILE A 243 -5.08 -18.77 22.47
CA ILE A 243 -5.80 -18.17 21.34
C ILE A 243 -7.16 -18.87 21.13
N GLY A 244 -7.18 -20.20 21.17
CA GLY A 244 -8.41 -21.00 21.08
C GLY A 244 -9.41 -20.70 22.19
N GLN A 245 -8.94 -20.57 23.44
CA GLN A 245 -9.77 -20.21 24.59
C GLN A 245 -10.39 -18.82 24.41
N ILE A 246 -9.57 -17.82 24.05
CA ILE A 246 -10.03 -16.45 23.79
C ILE A 246 -11.07 -16.44 22.66
N ALA A 247 -10.82 -17.15 21.56
CA ALA A 247 -11.71 -17.20 20.40
C ALA A 247 -13.08 -17.86 20.68
N ARG A 248 -13.19 -18.70 21.70
CA ARG A 248 -14.46 -19.31 22.13
C ARG A 248 -15.33 -18.40 22.98
N THR A 249 -14.77 -17.32 23.51
CA THR A 249 -15.54 -16.36 24.31
C THR A 249 -16.38 -15.46 23.39
N LYS A 250 -17.59 -15.08 23.83
CA LYS A 250 -18.46 -14.17 23.07
C LYS A 250 -17.81 -12.80 22.80
N GLN A 251 -16.91 -12.37 23.69
CA GLN A 251 -16.21 -11.10 23.60
C GLN A 251 -14.71 -11.26 23.28
N GLY A 252 -14.31 -12.34 22.59
CA GLY A 252 -12.89 -12.67 22.34
C GLY A 252 -12.04 -11.51 21.79
N ARG A 253 -12.63 -10.65 20.96
CA ARG A 253 -11.99 -9.45 20.41
C ARG A 253 -11.61 -8.39 21.45
N GLN A 254 -12.17 -8.46 22.66
CA GLN A 254 -11.82 -7.59 23.77
C GLN A 254 -10.73 -8.20 24.67
N TYR A 255 -10.52 -9.52 24.64
CA TYR A 255 -9.45 -10.19 25.41
C TYR A 255 -8.16 -10.35 24.62
N ILE A 256 -8.24 -10.57 23.30
CA ILE A 256 -7.06 -10.80 22.47
C ILE A 256 -5.99 -9.67 22.47
N PRO A 257 -6.33 -8.39 22.71
CA PRO A 257 -5.32 -7.34 22.95
C PRO A 257 -4.36 -7.66 24.11
N PHE A 258 -4.78 -8.49 25.06
CA PHE A 258 -4.01 -8.89 26.24
C PHE A 258 -3.38 -10.28 26.10
N LEU A 259 -3.29 -10.81 24.88
CA LEU A 259 -2.92 -12.20 24.60
C LEU A 259 -1.66 -12.64 25.34
N ASP A 260 -0.56 -11.88 25.26
CA ASP A 260 0.69 -12.28 25.89
C ASP A 260 0.60 -12.23 27.44
N ASN A 261 -0.18 -11.31 28.01
CA ASN A 261 -0.38 -11.26 29.46
C ASN A 261 -1.28 -12.40 29.95
N LEU A 262 -2.34 -12.74 29.20
CA LEU A 262 -3.17 -13.91 29.47
C LEU A 262 -2.36 -15.21 29.36
N TYR A 263 -1.57 -15.33 28.29
CA TYR A 263 -0.67 -16.46 28.05
C TYR A 263 0.36 -16.65 29.19
N ARG A 264 0.87 -15.55 29.75
CA ARG A 264 1.83 -15.55 30.88
C ARG A 264 1.17 -15.55 32.25
N ASN A 265 -0.16 -15.59 32.33
CA ASN A 265 -0.93 -15.48 33.56
C ASN A 265 -0.64 -14.20 34.37
N SER A 266 -0.23 -13.11 33.70
CA SER A 266 0.00 -11.80 34.31
C SER A 266 -1.28 -10.97 34.44
N ILE A 267 -2.34 -11.37 33.72
CA ILE A 267 -3.71 -10.90 33.89
C ILE A 267 -4.67 -12.06 33.62
N THR A 268 -5.85 -12.02 34.22
CA THR A 268 -6.94 -12.97 33.99
C THR A 268 -8.09 -12.34 33.20
N MET A 269 -8.93 -13.18 32.56
CA MET A 269 -10.14 -12.68 31.89
C MET A 269 -11.10 -11.97 32.87
N ASP A 270 -11.22 -12.49 34.09
CA ASP A 270 -12.05 -11.90 35.17
C ASP A 270 -11.56 -10.50 35.57
N GLU A 271 -10.25 -10.23 35.52
CA GLU A 271 -9.71 -8.89 35.77
C GLU A 271 -10.02 -7.93 34.62
N ILE A 272 -10.00 -8.40 33.37
CA ILE A 272 -10.37 -7.60 32.20
C ILE A 272 -11.88 -7.30 32.23
N ASP A 273 -12.72 -8.25 32.64
CA ASP A 273 -14.17 -8.10 32.72
C ASP A 273 -14.60 -6.97 33.66
N LYS A 274 -13.80 -6.64 34.68
CA LYS A 274 -14.06 -5.51 35.58
C LYS A 274 -14.03 -4.15 34.89
N VAL A 275 -13.34 -4.04 33.74
CA VAL A 275 -13.16 -2.76 33.05
C VAL A 275 -13.72 -2.73 31.62
N ILE A 276 -13.98 -3.88 31.01
CA ILE A 276 -14.40 -4.02 29.59
C ILE A 276 -15.64 -3.18 29.22
N SER A 277 -16.58 -3.01 30.16
CA SER A 277 -17.82 -2.24 29.94
C SER A 277 -17.64 -0.73 30.17
N ASN A 278 -16.49 -0.29 30.69
CA ASN A 278 -16.14 1.10 30.89
C ASN A 278 -15.03 1.49 29.90
N PRO A 279 -15.37 2.18 28.79
CA PRO A 279 -14.40 2.49 27.73
C PRO A 279 -13.16 3.25 28.22
N LYS A 280 -13.29 4.11 29.23
CA LYS A 280 -12.16 4.86 29.79
C LYS A 280 -11.23 3.96 30.58
N ALA A 281 -11.78 3.14 31.49
CA ALA A 281 -10.98 2.20 32.27
C ALA A 281 -10.34 1.12 31.39
N TYR A 282 -11.06 0.67 30.36
CA TYR A 282 -10.54 -0.26 29.36
C TYR A 282 -9.39 0.34 28.54
N TYR A 283 -9.53 1.59 28.08
CA TYR A 283 -8.45 2.33 27.42
C TYR A 283 -7.19 2.43 28.30
N SER A 284 -7.35 2.80 29.58
CA SER A 284 -6.25 2.83 30.53
C SER A 284 -5.54 1.47 30.68
N LEU A 285 -6.30 0.37 30.72
CA LEU A 285 -5.74 -0.98 30.80
C LEU A 285 -4.99 -1.37 29.52
N LEU A 286 -5.52 -1.02 28.34
CA LEU A 286 -4.85 -1.24 27.06
C LEU A 286 -3.52 -0.48 26.99
N VAL A 287 -3.50 0.80 27.37
CA VAL A 287 -2.29 1.62 27.41
C VAL A 287 -1.28 1.06 28.40
N LYS A 288 -1.72 0.67 29.61
CA LYS A 288 -0.85 0.03 30.60
C LYS A 288 -0.22 -1.26 30.06
N THR A 289 -1.00 -2.06 29.35
CA THR A 289 -0.51 -3.29 28.70
C THR A 289 0.51 -2.96 27.60
N ASN A 290 0.29 -1.89 26.84
CA ASN A 290 1.19 -1.47 25.78
C ASN A 290 2.55 -0.99 26.32
N LEU A 291 2.53 -0.29 27.44
CA LEU A 291 3.75 0.12 28.16
C LEU A 291 4.55 -1.09 28.65
N ASP A 292 3.87 -2.08 29.24
CA ASP A 292 4.50 -3.34 29.65
C ASP A 292 5.12 -4.06 28.44
N TYR A 293 4.38 -4.15 27.33
CA TYR A 293 4.84 -4.82 26.10
C TYR A 293 6.08 -4.11 25.54
N ALA A 294 6.02 -2.79 25.40
CA ALA A 294 7.12 -1.98 24.91
C ALA A 294 8.39 -2.13 25.78
N GLY A 295 8.25 -2.07 27.10
CA GLY A 295 9.37 -2.27 28.02
C GLY A 295 10.01 -3.65 27.90
N ARG A 296 9.19 -4.68 27.70
CA ARG A 296 9.66 -6.07 27.51
C ARG A 296 10.36 -6.25 26.16
N GLU A 297 9.85 -5.66 25.10
CA GLU A 297 10.50 -5.67 23.78
C GLU A 297 11.88 -4.99 23.81
N VAL A 298 12.01 -3.85 24.51
CA VAL A 298 13.30 -3.19 24.72
C VAL A 298 14.31 -4.09 25.47
N SER A 299 13.83 -4.94 26.39
CA SER A 299 14.67 -5.93 27.07
C SER A 299 14.94 -7.22 26.27
N GLY A 300 14.45 -7.30 25.03
CA GLY A 300 14.62 -8.47 24.14
C GLY A 300 13.64 -9.61 24.39
N THR A 301 12.58 -9.39 25.18
CA THR A 301 11.53 -10.37 25.41
C THR A 301 10.53 -10.36 24.26
N ASN A 302 10.26 -11.53 23.67
CA ASN A 302 9.22 -11.65 22.64
C ASN A 302 7.81 -11.46 23.22
N VAL A 303 6.98 -10.68 22.55
CA VAL A 303 5.61 -10.36 22.97
C VAL A 303 4.63 -10.75 21.86
N TYR A 304 3.53 -11.42 22.23
CA TYR A 304 2.49 -11.83 21.30
C TYR A 304 1.28 -10.90 21.31
N GLY A 305 0.67 -10.65 20.15
CA GLY A 305 -0.54 -9.83 20.03
C GLY A 305 -0.32 -8.32 20.06
N ARG A 306 0.93 -7.85 19.86
CA ARG A 306 1.29 -6.43 19.83
C ARG A 306 0.43 -5.61 18.85
N SER A 307 0.31 -6.07 17.60
CA SER A 307 -0.50 -5.38 16.58
C SER A 307 -2.00 -5.35 16.93
N LEU A 308 -2.53 -6.43 17.52
CA LEU A 308 -3.92 -6.50 17.97
C LEU A 308 -4.20 -5.55 19.13
N LEU A 309 -3.23 -5.38 20.03
CA LEU A 309 -3.29 -4.39 21.11
C LEU A 309 -3.32 -2.96 20.55
N GLU A 310 -2.39 -2.62 19.68
CA GLU A 310 -2.31 -1.29 19.07
C GLU A 310 -3.59 -0.95 18.27
N GLN A 311 -4.12 -1.90 17.50
CA GLN A 311 -5.39 -1.73 16.80
C GLN A 311 -6.54 -1.44 17.78
N LYS A 312 -6.58 -2.12 18.93
CA LYS A 312 -7.62 -1.86 19.93
C LYS A 312 -7.42 -0.52 20.65
N ILE A 313 -6.18 -0.09 20.90
CA ILE A 313 -5.89 1.24 21.45
C ILE A 313 -6.36 2.33 20.49
N LYS A 314 -6.09 2.19 19.18
CA LYS A 314 -6.63 3.06 18.13
C LYS A 314 -8.15 3.11 18.21
N GLU A 315 -8.82 1.97 18.06
CA GLU A 315 -10.29 1.89 18.03
C GLU A 315 -10.96 2.52 19.27
N VAL A 316 -10.50 2.15 20.47
CA VAL A 316 -11.09 2.64 21.72
C VAL A 316 -10.73 4.11 21.97
N GLY A 317 -9.49 4.51 21.68
CA GLY A 317 -9.01 5.88 21.83
C GLY A 317 -9.76 6.85 20.90
N GLU A 318 -9.94 6.45 19.65
CA GLU A 318 -10.70 7.18 18.65
C GLU A 318 -12.13 7.41 19.12
N LYS A 319 -12.85 6.31 19.42
CA LYS A 319 -14.28 6.35 19.79
C LYS A 319 -14.53 7.09 21.10
N THR A 320 -13.67 6.88 22.09
CA THR A 320 -13.90 7.39 23.46
C THR A 320 -13.45 8.84 23.63
N TYR A 321 -12.39 9.25 22.92
CA TYR A 321 -11.76 10.55 23.14
C TYR A 321 -11.67 11.40 21.88
N ILE A 322 -11.04 10.92 20.80
CA ILE A 322 -10.80 11.76 19.61
C ILE A 322 -12.12 12.22 19.00
N ASN A 323 -13.07 11.31 18.76
CA ASN A 323 -14.37 11.66 18.17
C ASN A 323 -15.17 12.62 19.05
N VAL A 324 -15.02 12.53 20.39
CA VAL A 324 -15.64 13.48 21.32
C VAL A 324 -15.01 14.86 21.18
N VAL A 325 -13.68 14.95 21.22
CA VAL A 325 -12.94 16.23 21.09
C VAL A 325 -13.18 16.87 19.73
N ASN A 326 -13.19 16.07 18.66
CA ASN A 326 -13.47 16.48 17.30
C ASN A 326 -14.92 16.93 17.11
N GLY A 327 -15.89 16.18 17.65
CA GLY A 327 -17.31 16.54 17.58
C GLY A 327 -17.65 17.83 18.32
N LEU A 328 -16.82 18.23 19.28
CA LEU A 328 -16.96 19.46 20.05
C LEU A 328 -16.09 20.62 19.52
N HIS A 329 -15.67 20.61 18.25
CA HIS A 329 -14.74 21.60 17.69
C HIS A 329 -15.22 23.06 17.75
N GLU A 330 -16.53 23.30 17.72
CA GLU A 330 -17.15 24.63 17.88
C GLU A 330 -17.41 25.03 19.35
N LYS A 331 -17.10 24.15 20.32
CA LYS A 331 -17.34 24.43 21.75
C LYS A 331 -16.10 25.05 22.40
N PRO A 332 -16.29 25.84 23.49
CA PRO A 332 -15.18 26.35 24.29
C PRO A 332 -14.27 25.23 24.80
N ALA A 333 -12.97 25.53 24.95
CA ALA A 333 -11.94 24.56 25.35
C ALA A 333 -12.31 23.77 26.63
N ALA A 334 -12.97 24.43 27.59
CA ALA A 334 -13.38 23.80 28.84
C ALA A 334 -14.34 22.63 28.66
N THR A 335 -15.27 22.76 27.71
CA THR A 335 -16.22 21.70 27.36
C THR A 335 -15.58 20.71 26.39
N ARG A 336 -14.88 21.21 25.36
CA ARG A 336 -14.30 20.41 24.29
C ARG A 336 -13.29 19.36 24.79
N PHE A 337 -12.39 19.75 25.69
CA PHE A 337 -11.31 18.88 26.16
C PHE A 337 -11.62 18.19 27.50
N ALA A 338 -12.85 18.33 28.03
CA ALA A 338 -13.22 17.78 29.33
C ALA A 338 -12.99 16.25 29.43
N SER A 339 -13.17 15.52 28.33
CA SER A 339 -13.00 14.06 28.28
C SER A 339 -11.56 13.59 28.46
N ILE A 340 -10.57 14.42 28.09
CA ILE A 340 -9.14 14.06 28.10
C ILE A 340 -8.35 14.67 29.26
N ARG A 341 -8.94 15.59 30.04
CA ARG A 341 -8.25 16.32 31.12
C ARG A 341 -7.62 15.43 32.19
N ASN A 342 -8.21 14.25 32.42
CA ASN A 342 -7.77 13.32 33.47
C ASN A 342 -6.90 12.18 32.91
N LEU A 343 -6.52 12.23 31.64
CA LEU A 343 -5.60 11.25 31.06
C LEU A 343 -4.16 11.55 31.50
N THR A 344 -3.41 10.49 31.75
CA THR A 344 -1.97 10.54 32.00
C THR A 344 -1.20 10.98 30.75
N PRO A 345 0.05 11.46 30.89
CA PRO A 345 0.91 11.75 29.75
C PRO A 345 1.06 10.58 28.77
N GLN A 346 1.15 9.34 29.27
CA GLN A 346 1.28 8.13 28.45
C GLN A 346 -0.01 7.83 27.69
N GLU A 347 -1.17 7.97 28.34
CA GLU A 347 -2.46 7.79 27.68
C GLU A 347 -2.71 8.81 26.58
N LEU A 348 -2.33 10.07 26.81
CA LEU A 348 -2.37 11.14 25.80
C LEU A 348 -1.37 10.89 24.67
N TYR A 349 -0.17 10.41 25.00
CA TYR A 349 0.84 10.03 24.02
C TYR A 349 0.32 8.97 23.05
N TYR A 350 -0.20 7.85 23.56
CA TYR A 350 -0.78 6.80 22.72
C TYR A 350 -2.06 7.23 22.02
N LEU A 351 -2.83 8.14 22.63
CA LEU A 351 -4.01 8.71 21.98
C LEU A 351 -3.59 9.49 20.71
N ILE A 352 -2.47 10.20 20.77
CA ILE A 352 -1.89 10.92 19.63
C ILE A 352 -1.32 9.96 18.58
N VAL A 353 -0.38 9.09 18.95
CA VAL A 353 0.37 8.30 17.96
C VAL A 353 -0.45 7.18 17.33
N MET A 354 -1.52 6.72 17.98
CA MET A 354 -2.38 5.67 17.41
C MET A 354 -3.49 6.23 16.50
N ASN A 355 -3.78 7.54 16.56
CA ASN A 355 -4.94 8.15 15.88
C ASN A 355 -4.55 9.33 14.97
N GLU A 356 -3.34 9.32 14.41
CA GLU A 356 -2.82 10.43 13.61
C GLU A 356 -3.71 10.84 12.42
N GLU A 357 -4.38 9.88 11.79
CA GLU A 357 -5.24 10.05 10.61
C GLU A 357 -6.54 10.84 10.91
N VAL A 358 -7.00 10.84 12.16
CA VAL A 358 -8.32 11.36 12.55
C VAL A 358 -8.24 12.58 13.48
N ILE A 359 -7.04 12.99 13.90
CA ILE A 359 -6.85 14.15 14.77
C ILE A 359 -6.90 15.45 13.95
N TYR A 360 -7.80 16.36 14.28
CA TYR A 360 -7.81 17.70 13.66
C TYR A 360 -6.68 18.56 14.23
N THR A 361 -6.16 19.50 13.43
CA THR A 361 -5.22 20.54 13.93
C THR A 361 -5.73 21.20 15.20
N SER A 362 -7.00 21.61 15.22
CA SER A 362 -7.61 22.26 16.38
C SER A 362 -7.76 21.32 17.58
N SER A 363 -7.77 20.01 17.39
CA SER A 363 -7.79 19.01 18.47
C SER A 363 -6.38 18.73 19.01
N PHE A 364 -5.36 18.76 18.15
CA PHE A 364 -3.96 18.56 18.54
C PHE A 364 -3.40 19.73 19.34
N VAL A 365 -3.52 20.97 18.82
CA VAL A 365 -2.95 22.18 19.46
C VAL A 365 -3.98 23.06 20.18
N ASN A 366 -5.18 23.23 19.61
CA ASN A 366 -6.20 24.22 20.03
C ASN A 366 -5.63 25.62 20.33
N GLY A 367 -5.02 26.26 19.33
CA GLY A 367 -4.15 27.40 19.61
C GLY A 367 -2.88 26.91 20.31
N THR A 368 -2.49 27.49 21.45
CA THR A 368 -1.23 27.12 22.12
C THR A 368 -1.38 26.47 23.51
N ASN A 369 -2.59 26.13 23.99
CA ASN A 369 -2.76 25.83 25.43
C ASN A 369 -3.59 24.59 25.83
N ASP A 370 -4.53 24.08 25.02
CA ASP A 370 -5.53 23.09 25.51
C ASP A 370 -5.66 21.80 24.70
N GLY A 371 -5.08 21.74 23.51
CA GLY A 371 -5.13 20.54 22.67
C GLY A 371 -4.40 19.34 23.27
N LEU A 372 -4.61 18.16 22.68
CA LEU A 372 -4.03 16.88 23.10
C LEU A 372 -2.54 16.99 23.47
N TYR A 373 -1.76 17.65 22.62
CA TYR A 373 -0.33 17.83 22.82
C TYR A 373 -0.01 18.63 24.10
N TYR A 374 -0.67 19.76 24.32
CA TYR A 374 -0.39 20.61 25.49
C TYR A 374 -0.88 20.00 26.80
N GLN A 375 -1.91 19.14 26.77
CA GLN A 375 -2.36 18.40 27.95
C GLN A 375 -1.28 17.46 28.51
N ILE A 376 -0.38 16.93 27.65
CA ILE A 376 0.77 16.11 28.10
C ILE A 376 1.63 16.94 29.06
N PHE A 377 2.02 18.14 28.62
CA PHE A 377 2.98 18.99 29.35
C PHE A 377 2.36 19.76 30.53
N LYS A 378 1.03 19.84 30.64
CA LYS A 378 0.36 20.38 31.84
C LYS A 378 0.65 19.56 33.10
N ASN A 379 0.99 18.29 32.95
CA ASN A 379 1.45 17.44 34.04
C ASN A 379 2.92 17.68 34.45
N LYS A 380 3.58 18.71 33.87
CA LYS A 380 4.98 19.08 34.11
C LYS A 380 6.02 18.00 33.75
N ILE A 381 5.62 17.01 32.97
CA ILE A 381 6.55 16.05 32.36
C ILE A 381 7.34 16.76 31.26
N ASN A 382 8.65 16.55 31.20
CA ASN A 382 9.47 17.04 30.09
C ASN A 382 9.59 16.01 28.96
N GLY A 383 10.15 16.41 27.82
CA GLY A 383 10.26 15.54 26.66
C GLY A 383 11.10 14.27 26.91
N THR A 384 12.19 14.38 27.67
CA THR A 384 13.06 13.23 28.00
C THR A 384 12.28 12.22 28.84
N GLU A 385 11.60 12.70 29.89
CA GLU A 385 10.77 11.88 30.78
C GLU A 385 9.61 11.22 30.03
N LEU A 386 8.96 11.95 29.12
CA LEU A 386 7.86 11.41 28.32
C LEU A 386 8.33 10.21 27.50
N ILE A 387 9.41 10.38 26.72
CA ILE A 387 9.94 9.31 25.87
C ILE A 387 10.42 8.12 26.69
N GLN A 388 11.10 8.36 27.82
CA GLN A 388 11.52 7.29 28.71
C GLN A 388 10.33 6.52 29.30
N SER A 389 9.28 7.24 29.69
CA SER A 389 8.10 6.64 30.32
C SER A 389 7.28 5.74 29.39
N VAL A 390 7.48 5.86 28.08
CA VAL A 390 6.88 5.00 27.05
C VAL A 390 7.90 4.04 26.44
N SER A 391 9.09 3.87 27.05
CA SER A 391 10.16 3.00 26.54
C SER A 391 10.60 3.35 25.11
N ALA A 392 10.53 4.63 24.75
CA ALA A 392 10.72 5.15 23.39
C ALA A 392 9.83 4.50 22.32
N ASP A 393 8.72 3.87 22.71
CA ASP A 393 7.77 3.27 21.79
C ASP A 393 7.10 4.34 20.92
N HIS A 394 7.01 4.12 19.60
CA HIS A 394 6.43 5.07 18.62
C HIS A 394 7.02 6.50 18.63
N TYR A 395 8.21 6.74 19.19
CA TYR A 395 8.76 8.10 19.33
C TYR A 395 8.95 8.84 18.00
N ARG A 396 9.24 8.11 16.90
CA ARG A 396 9.31 8.69 15.55
C ARG A 396 7.99 9.30 15.15
N LYS A 397 6.90 8.58 15.37
CA LYS A 397 5.56 9.05 15.07
C LYS A 397 5.20 10.26 15.92
N PHE A 398 5.59 10.29 17.20
CA PHE A 398 5.40 11.47 18.04
C PHE A 398 6.20 12.70 17.58
N ILE A 399 7.45 12.51 17.16
CA ILE A 399 8.29 13.57 16.56
C ILE A 399 7.67 14.05 15.26
N LYS A 400 7.20 13.14 14.38
CA LYS A 400 6.47 13.48 13.16
C LYS A 400 5.24 14.32 13.45
N MET A 401 4.39 13.86 14.38
CA MET A 401 3.19 14.61 14.78
C MET A 401 3.58 16.00 15.29
N SER A 402 4.61 16.09 16.14
CA SER A 402 5.10 17.37 16.65
C SER A 402 5.63 18.28 15.54
N ALA A 403 6.33 17.74 14.54
CA ALA A 403 6.83 18.49 13.39
C ALA A 403 5.67 18.99 12.52
N ASN A 404 4.73 18.10 12.19
CA ASN A 404 3.59 18.38 11.33
C ASN A 404 2.63 19.41 11.92
N TYR A 405 2.50 19.46 13.24
CA TYR A 405 1.71 20.45 13.96
C TYR A 405 2.56 21.57 14.57
N ASN A 406 3.77 21.84 14.04
CA ASN A 406 4.64 22.96 14.45
C ASN A 406 4.92 23.05 15.97
N THR A 407 4.91 21.94 16.70
CA THR A 407 5.24 21.86 18.13
C THR A 407 6.59 21.17 18.42
N LEU A 408 7.34 20.75 17.39
CA LEU A 408 8.63 20.06 17.57
C LEU A 408 9.64 20.89 18.38
N ASN A 409 9.77 22.20 18.10
CA ASN A 409 10.69 23.05 18.87
C ASN A 409 10.28 23.14 20.35
N HIS A 410 8.98 23.25 20.63
CA HIS A 410 8.48 23.23 22.01
C HIS A 410 8.83 21.90 22.71
N PHE A 411 8.67 20.78 21.99
CA PHE A 411 9.03 19.45 22.51
C PHE A 411 10.53 19.34 22.81
N LEU A 412 11.39 19.69 21.85
CA LEU A 412 12.84 19.61 22.02
C LEU A 412 13.35 20.58 23.10
N ASN A 413 12.79 21.79 23.19
CA ASN A 413 13.17 22.78 24.20
C ASN A 413 12.73 22.40 25.62
N SER A 414 11.83 21.43 25.77
CA SER A 414 11.51 20.88 27.09
C SER A 414 12.61 19.94 27.61
N MET A 415 13.52 19.47 26.74
CA MET A 415 14.61 18.55 27.09
C MET A 415 15.91 19.30 27.40
N LYS A 416 16.89 18.58 27.98
CA LYS A 416 18.28 19.06 27.95
C LYS A 416 18.81 19.06 26.50
N PRO A 417 19.71 19.98 26.12
CA PRO A 417 20.23 20.04 24.75
C PRO A 417 20.85 18.73 24.25
N ASP A 418 21.58 18.01 25.10
CA ASP A 418 22.19 16.72 24.73
C ASP A 418 21.14 15.62 24.48
N ASP A 419 20.08 15.59 25.29
CA ASP A 419 18.96 14.66 25.11
C ASP A 419 18.21 14.95 23.81
N ALA A 420 17.96 16.25 23.52
CA ALA A 420 17.33 16.70 22.28
C ALA A 420 18.16 16.34 21.03
N GLN A 421 19.48 16.44 21.11
CA GLN A 421 20.35 15.98 20.02
C GLN A 421 20.35 14.46 19.89
N LEU A 422 20.38 13.73 21.01
CA LEU A 422 20.39 12.28 21.00
C LEU A 422 19.09 11.72 20.40
N ILE A 423 17.93 12.24 20.80
CA ILE A 423 16.64 11.80 20.24
C ILE A 423 16.54 12.11 18.74
N MET A 424 17.06 13.24 18.28
CA MET A 424 17.05 13.59 16.85
C MET A 424 18.05 12.78 16.02
N LYS A 425 19.17 12.32 16.60
CA LYS A 425 20.02 11.32 15.94
C LYS A 425 19.33 9.96 15.90
N ALA A 426 18.73 9.55 17.01
CA ALA A 426 17.97 8.33 17.10
C ALA A 426 16.80 8.35 16.10
N PHE A 427 16.14 9.49 15.90
CA PHE A 427 15.08 9.75 14.92
C PHE A 427 15.46 9.30 13.51
N VAL A 428 16.74 9.47 13.13
CA VAL A 428 17.25 9.19 11.78
C VAL A 428 17.88 7.80 11.65
N ARG A 429 18.33 7.17 12.73
CA ARG A 429 19.06 5.89 12.66
C ARG A 429 18.14 4.69 12.39
N ASN A 430 18.71 3.58 11.92
CA ASN A 430 18.05 2.28 11.84
C ASN A 430 16.73 2.24 11.02
N LEU A 431 16.55 3.14 10.05
CA LEU A 431 15.33 3.19 9.22
C LEU A 431 15.14 1.95 8.34
N ASP A 432 16.19 1.13 8.17
CA ASP A 432 16.15 -0.14 7.44
C ASP A 432 15.63 -1.32 8.27
N LYS A 433 15.55 -1.19 9.60
CA LYS A 433 15.30 -2.31 10.52
C LYS A 433 13.84 -2.73 10.62
N ALA A 434 12.89 -1.83 10.30
CA ALA A 434 11.47 -2.16 10.25
C ALA A 434 11.21 -3.29 9.23
N LYS A 435 10.31 -4.21 9.58
CA LYS A 435 9.94 -5.39 8.78
C LYS A 435 8.45 -5.38 8.45
N GLY A 436 8.04 -6.19 7.47
CA GLY A 436 6.63 -6.31 7.10
C GLY A 436 6.10 -5.15 6.26
N LYS A 437 4.78 -4.93 6.30
CA LYS A 437 4.09 -3.93 5.48
C LYS A 437 4.54 -2.49 5.79
N ASP A 438 4.90 -2.22 7.04
CA ASP A 438 5.32 -0.90 7.51
C ASP A 438 6.84 -0.69 7.47
N SER A 439 7.56 -1.53 6.72
CA SER A 439 9.04 -1.55 6.70
C SER A 439 9.72 -0.27 6.20
N LEU A 440 8.95 0.68 5.68
CA LEU A 440 9.40 2.01 5.23
C LEU A 440 8.75 3.16 6.02
N GLN A 441 7.79 2.87 6.91
CA GLN A 441 7.02 3.91 7.59
C GLN A 441 7.93 4.86 8.37
N ASP A 442 8.94 4.34 9.06
CA ASP A 442 9.95 5.13 9.75
C ASP A 442 10.68 6.10 8.82
N ALA A 443 11.08 5.64 7.63
CA ALA A 443 11.77 6.49 6.66
C ALA A 443 10.84 7.58 6.10
N VAL A 444 9.58 7.24 5.85
CA VAL A 444 8.54 8.19 5.44
C VAL A 444 8.29 9.23 6.53
N ASP A 445 8.24 8.82 7.79
CA ASP A 445 8.05 9.70 8.94
C ASP A 445 9.20 10.70 9.06
N VAL A 446 10.45 10.26 8.90
CA VAL A 446 11.63 11.15 8.92
C VAL A 446 11.64 12.09 7.71
N ALA A 447 11.40 11.58 6.51
CA ALA A 447 11.37 12.40 5.30
C ALA A 447 10.30 13.49 5.40
N SER A 448 9.07 13.13 5.79
CA SER A 448 7.95 14.06 5.98
C SER A 448 8.27 15.14 7.00
N SER A 449 8.90 14.77 8.11
CA SER A 449 9.22 15.68 9.21
C SER A 449 10.29 16.71 8.84
N TYR A 450 11.24 16.37 7.97
CA TYR A 450 12.37 17.23 7.64
C TYR A 450 11.94 18.59 7.09
N SER A 451 10.90 18.63 6.26
CA SER A 451 10.36 19.89 5.70
C SER A 451 9.71 20.80 6.75
N SER A 452 9.49 20.29 7.96
CA SER A 452 8.87 20.97 9.09
C SER A 452 9.86 21.34 10.20
N ILE A 453 11.14 20.98 10.05
CA ILE A 453 12.18 21.40 10.99
C ILE A 453 12.60 22.82 10.63
N SER A 454 12.18 23.79 11.46
CA SER A 454 12.53 25.21 11.27
C SER A 454 13.89 25.58 11.87
N ASP A 455 14.36 24.83 12.88
CA ASP A 455 15.64 25.07 13.53
C ASP A 455 16.80 24.62 12.61
N PRO A 456 17.68 25.54 12.16
CA PRO A 456 18.79 25.19 11.26
C PRO A 456 19.79 24.20 11.87
N GLN A 457 20.03 24.24 13.19
CA GLN A 457 20.95 23.34 13.86
C GLN A 457 20.40 21.91 13.86
N ILE A 458 19.11 21.75 14.17
CA ILE A 458 18.44 20.44 14.12
C ILE A 458 18.32 19.93 12.68
N LYS A 459 18.01 20.81 11.71
CA LYS A 459 17.95 20.44 10.29
C LYS A 459 19.30 19.94 9.79
N ASN A 460 20.39 20.63 10.14
CA ASN A 460 21.75 20.21 9.80
C ASN A 460 22.16 18.91 10.51
N LEU A 461 21.76 18.73 11.78
CA LEU A 461 21.99 17.50 12.53
C LEU A 461 21.36 16.29 11.83
N VAL A 462 20.09 16.41 11.41
CA VAL A 462 19.37 15.36 10.70
C VAL A 462 20.04 15.03 9.36
N LEU A 463 20.43 16.04 8.57
CA LEU A 463 21.14 15.83 7.30
C LEU A 463 22.49 15.12 7.51
N THR A 464 23.26 15.57 8.50
CA THR A 464 24.56 14.96 8.84
C THR A 464 24.40 13.50 9.24
N GLU A 465 23.38 13.19 10.05
CA GLU A 465 23.10 11.82 10.48
C GLU A 465 22.65 10.93 9.30
N VAL A 466 21.84 11.45 8.37
CA VAL A 466 21.51 10.74 7.11
C VAL A 466 22.77 10.41 6.31
N GLN A 467 23.67 11.37 6.15
CA GLN A 467 24.92 11.18 5.41
C GLN A 467 25.84 10.15 6.08
N ALA A 468 25.93 10.18 7.40
CA ALA A 468 26.70 9.20 8.17
C ALA A 468 26.15 7.78 7.99
N ASN A 469 24.83 7.59 8.13
CA ASN A 469 24.21 6.27 7.96
C ASN A 469 24.28 5.78 6.51
N ARG A 470 24.22 6.68 5.52
CA ARG A 470 24.47 6.35 4.12
C ARG A 470 25.88 5.81 3.89
N ALA A 471 26.89 6.48 4.45
CA ALA A 471 28.29 6.06 4.33
C ALA A 471 28.52 4.70 5.02
N GLN A 472 27.98 4.53 6.22
CA GLN A 472 28.02 3.26 6.95
C GLN A 472 27.35 2.13 6.17
N ALA A 473 26.14 2.35 5.64
CA ALA A 473 25.43 1.35 4.85
C ALA A 473 26.21 0.93 3.59
N LYS A 474 26.93 1.86 2.96
CA LYS A 474 27.84 1.56 1.84
C LYS A 474 29.01 0.68 2.28
N GLN A 475 29.62 0.98 3.43
CA GLN A 475 30.74 0.20 3.99
C GLN A 475 30.30 -1.22 4.38
N GLU A 476 29.12 -1.35 5.00
CA GLU A 476 28.53 -2.62 5.42
C GLU A 476 27.89 -3.42 4.27
N ARG A 477 27.84 -2.83 3.06
CA ARG A 477 27.11 -3.38 1.90
C ARG A 477 25.63 -3.66 2.19
N ASN A 478 25.02 -2.89 3.09
CA ASN A 478 23.60 -2.96 3.39
C ASN A 478 22.82 -2.16 2.34
N ILE A 479 22.35 -2.87 1.31
CA ILE A 479 21.66 -2.26 0.16
C ILE A 479 20.38 -1.53 0.56
N LYS A 480 19.55 -2.13 1.43
CA LYS A 480 18.29 -1.51 1.87
C LYS A 480 18.56 -0.19 2.59
N ALA A 481 19.47 -0.20 3.57
CA ALA A 481 19.84 1.02 4.29
C ALA A 481 20.43 2.07 3.36
N PHE A 482 21.35 1.66 2.47
CA PHE A 482 21.98 2.59 1.54
C PHE A 482 20.93 3.31 0.68
N ARG A 483 19.96 2.57 0.11
CA ARG A 483 18.89 3.15 -0.70
C ARG A 483 18.03 4.14 0.08
N ILE A 484 17.60 3.77 1.29
CA ILE A 484 16.82 4.65 2.16
C ILE A 484 17.56 5.97 2.38
N TYR A 485 18.81 5.90 2.85
CA TYR A 485 19.57 7.10 3.18
C TYR A 485 20.06 7.88 1.95
N ASP A 486 20.26 7.22 0.81
CA ASP A 486 20.63 7.88 -0.45
C ASP A 486 19.49 8.72 -1.03
N ILE A 487 18.27 8.16 -1.04
CA ILE A 487 17.06 8.91 -1.42
C ILE A 487 16.86 10.07 -0.45
N MET A 488 16.90 9.84 0.86
CA MET A 488 16.72 10.91 1.86
C MET A 488 17.77 12.01 1.72
N ASN A 489 19.05 11.66 1.55
CA ASN A 489 20.11 12.64 1.35
C ASN A 489 19.83 13.51 0.13
N THR A 490 19.42 12.90 -0.98
CA THR A 490 19.09 13.62 -2.23
C THR A 490 17.91 14.57 -2.01
N LEU A 491 16.84 14.09 -1.36
CA LEU A 491 15.67 14.92 -1.04
C LEU A 491 16.03 16.10 -0.14
N PHE A 492 16.84 15.88 0.89
CA PHE A 492 17.19 16.91 1.87
C PHE A 492 18.10 17.98 1.25
N LEU A 493 19.08 17.59 0.43
CA LEU A 493 19.90 18.54 -0.32
C LEU A 493 19.07 19.34 -1.33
N SER A 494 18.09 18.72 -1.99
CA SER A 494 17.24 19.41 -2.98
C SER A 494 16.35 20.51 -2.40
N MET A 495 16.15 20.51 -1.07
CA MET A 495 15.44 21.61 -0.40
C MET A 495 16.24 22.90 -0.38
N ASP A 496 17.56 22.79 -0.26
CA ASP A 496 18.46 23.94 -0.16
C ASP A 496 19.10 24.27 -1.53
N ASP A 497 19.20 23.30 -2.43
CA ASP A 497 19.70 23.45 -3.80
C ASP A 497 18.65 23.02 -4.85
N GLN A 498 18.01 24.01 -5.47
CA GLN A 498 16.97 23.80 -6.50
C GLN A 498 17.54 23.34 -7.85
N SER A 499 18.87 23.25 -8.02
CA SER A 499 19.49 22.69 -9.23
C SER A 499 19.51 21.15 -9.25
N ILE A 500 19.22 20.51 -8.11
CA ILE A 500 19.14 19.06 -8.00
C ILE A 500 17.88 18.57 -8.72
N ASP A 501 18.07 17.94 -9.88
CA ASP A 501 16.97 17.30 -10.61
C ASP A 501 16.60 15.97 -9.96
N LEU A 502 15.60 15.99 -9.06
CA LEU A 502 15.04 14.80 -8.41
C LEU A 502 14.52 13.77 -9.42
N THR A 503 13.91 14.22 -10.51
CA THR A 503 13.38 13.36 -11.60
C THR A 503 14.51 12.49 -12.15
N LYS A 504 15.61 13.14 -12.55
CA LYS A 504 16.76 12.48 -13.15
C LYS A 504 17.55 11.65 -12.13
N THR A 505 17.72 12.17 -10.92
CA THR A 505 18.56 11.53 -9.88
C THR A 505 17.88 10.30 -9.29
N LEU A 506 16.57 10.37 -9.05
CA LEU A 506 15.80 9.30 -8.40
C LEU A 506 15.00 8.44 -9.39
N GLY A 507 14.95 8.83 -10.67
CA GLY A 507 14.15 8.13 -11.69
C GLY A 507 12.66 8.15 -11.38
N ILE A 508 12.13 9.29 -10.94
CA ILE A 508 10.71 9.49 -10.63
C ILE A 508 10.09 10.43 -11.66
N ASP A 509 8.76 10.49 -11.73
CA ASP A 509 8.06 11.50 -12.52
C ASP A 509 8.40 12.92 -12.02
N PRO A 510 8.35 13.95 -12.91
CA PRO A 510 8.67 15.32 -12.52
C PRO A 510 7.84 15.77 -11.31
N VAL A 511 8.50 16.31 -10.29
CA VAL A 511 7.85 16.87 -9.08
C VAL A 511 7.87 18.39 -9.04
N TYR A 512 8.71 19.02 -9.87
CA TYR A 512 8.84 20.48 -9.95
C TYR A 512 7.89 21.13 -10.95
N SER A 513 7.32 20.35 -11.88
CA SER A 513 6.34 20.87 -12.83
C SER A 513 5.29 19.83 -13.22
N MET A 514 4.12 20.30 -13.65
CA MET A 514 3.09 19.49 -14.32
C MET A 514 2.91 19.98 -15.75
N ASN A 515 3.19 19.12 -16.72
CA ASN A 515 2.97 19.45 -18.13
C ASN A 515 1.47 19.58 -18.42
N LEU A 516 1.07 20.64 -19.12
CA LEU A 516 -0.32 20.89 -19.47
C LEU A 516 -0.94 19.73 -20.24
N LYS A 517 -0.20 19.06 -21.13
CA LYS A 517 -0.71 17.91 -21.89
C LYS A 517 -1.14 16.74 -20.99
N ASN A 518 -0.52 16.58 -19.84
CA ASN A 518 -0.89 15.54 -18.87
C ASN A 518 -2.23 15.83 -18.17
N LEU A 519 -2.70 17.08 -18.25
CA LEU A 519 -3.95 17.56 -17.65
C LEU A 519 -5.10 17.64 -18.65
N GLN A 520 -4.81 17.48 -19.94
CA GLN A 520 -5.79 17.61 -21.01
C GLN A 520 -6.46 16.27 -21.32
N ASP A 521 -7.77 16.32 -21.56
CA ASP A 521 -8.51 15.21 -22.17
C ASP A 521 -8.22 15.13 -23.69
N SER A 522 -8.84 14.17 -24.37
CA SER A 522 -8.66 13.96 -25.82
C SER A 522 -9.11 15.15 -26.68
N SER A 523 -9.89 16.09 -26.12
CA SER A 523 -10.30 17.34 -26.77
C SER A 523 -9.38 18.52 -26.46
N GLY A 524 -8.32 18.32 -25.69
CA GLY A 524 -7.43 19.39 -25.23
C GLY A 524 -7.97 20.19 -24.05
N ARG A 525 -9.05 19.73 -23.41
CA ARG A 525 -9.71 20.41 -22.28
C ARG A 525 -9.16 19.92 -20.94
N VAL A 526 -8.93 20.84 -20.02
CA VAL A 526 -8.60 20.51 -18.62
C VAL A 526 -9.88 20.48 -17.78
N VAL A 527 -10.10 19.38 -17.07
CA VAL A 527 -11.24 19.21 -16.17
C VAL A 527 -10.79 19.25 -14.72
N ILE A 528 -11.43 20.14 -13.94
CA ILE A 528 -11.18 20.34 -12.51
C ILE A 528 -12.43 19.97 -11.73
N GLN A 529 -12.30 19.14 -10.70
CA GLN A 529 -13.35 18.85 -9.74
C GLN A 529 -13.06 19.56 -8.41
N GLN A 530 -13.99 20.41 -7.98
CA GLN A 530 -13.91 21.17 -6.75
C GLN A 530 -14.98 20.68 -5.78
N PHE A 531 -14.55 20.22 -4.60
CA PHE A 531 -15.44 19.79 -3.53
C PHE A 531 -15.77 20.96 -2.59
N PHE A 532 -17.05 21.10 -2.26
CA PHE A 532 -17.60 21.93 -1.19
C PHE A 532 -18.58 21.11 -0.32
N TYR A 533 -18.86 21.59 0.89
CA TYR A 533 -19.64 20.85 1.89
C TYR A 533 -20.77 21.70 2.49
N GLY A 534 -21.83 21.05 2.95
CA GLY A 534 -23.06 21.69 3.43
C GLY A 534 -22.97 22.39 4.79
N ASP A 535 -21.77 22.58 5.33
CA ASP A 535 -21.49 23.25 6.60
C ASP A 535 -21.43 24.79 6.46
N SER A 536 -21.24 25.48 7.59
CA SER A 536 -21.12 26.94 7.61
C SER A 536 -19.97 27.49 6.74
N ASP A 537 -18.83 26.79 6.66
CA ASP A 537 -17.67 27.18 5.84
C ASP A 537 -18.00 27.07 4.34
N GLY A 538 -18.57 25.96 3.89
CA GLY A 538 -18.95 25.79 2.50
C GLY A 538 -19.99 26.81 2.04
N LYS A 539 -20.97 27.15 2.88
CA LYS A 539 -21.95 28.22 2.60
C LYS A 539 -21.30 29.58 2.44
N MET A 540 -20.33 29.89 3.29
CA MET A 540 -19.64 31.18 3.30
C MET A 540 -18.74 31.34 2.07
N PHE A 541 -18.00 30.30 1.69
CA PHE A 541 -16.94 30.41 0.68
C PHE A 541 -17.36 30.00 -0.73
N TYR A 542 -18.47 29.26 -0.90
CA TYR A 542 -18.97 28.88 -2.23
C TYR A 542 -19.36 30.09 -3.10
N PRO A 543 -20.21 31.04 -2.64
CA PRO A 543 -20.57 32.18 -3.50
C PRO A 543 -19.37 33.06 -3.90
N PRO A 544 -18.45 33.44 -2.98
CA PRO A 544 -17.22 34.15 -3.36
C PRO A 544 -16.36 33.39 -4.37
N TYR A 545 -16.29 32.06 -4.27
CA TYR A 545 -15.54 31.23 -5.22
C TYR A 545 -16.13 31.32 -6.63
N VAL A 546 -17.44 31.09 -6.79
CA VAL A 546 -18.12 31.20 -8.10
C VAL A 546 -18.01 32.61 -8.66
N ASN A 547 -18.24 33.63 -7.81
CA ASN A 547 -18.15 35.04 -8.21
C ASN A 547 -16.74 35.44 -8.65
N THR A 548 -15.69 34.85 -8.09
CA THR A 548 -14.31 35.12 -8.50
C THR A 548 -14.12 34.81 -9.98
N PHE A 549 -14.59 33.65 -10.46
CA PHE A 549 -14.48 33.27 -11.86
C PHE A 549 -15.47 34.02 -12.76
N ALA A 550 -16.70 34.26 -12.29
CA ALA A 550 -17.68 35.07 -13.03
C ALA A 550 -17.13 36.49 -13.31
N ASN A 551 -16.48 37.11 -12.31
CA ASN A 551 -15.84 38.42 -12.44
C ASN A 551 -14.61 38.39 -13.38
N MET A 552 -13.97 37.24 -13.55
CA MET A 552 -12.93 37.02 -14.58
C MET A 552 -13.52 36.83 -15.99
N GLY A 553 -14.84 36.90 -16.15
CA GLY A 553 -15.56 36.72 -17.42
C GLY A 553 -15.83 35.26 -17.79
N TRP A 554 -15.69 34.32 -16.85
CA TRP A 554 -15.97 32.91 -17.10
C TRP A 554 -17.47 32.64 -17.17
N LYS A 555 -17.87 31.65 -17.97
CA LYS A 555 -19.27 31.27 -18.13
C LYS A 555 -19.66 30.32 -17.00
N VAL A 556 -20.69 30.67 -16.24
CA VAL A 556 -21.24 29.83 -15.16
C VAL A 556 -22.58 29.25 -15.62
N LYS A 557 -22.74 27.94 -15.53
CA LYS A 557 -24.00 27.23 -15.70
C LYS A 557 -24.32 26.44 -14.45
N ASP A 558 -25.51 26.65 -13.93
CA ASP A 558 -25.94 26.01 -12.68
C ASP A 558 -27.05 24.99 -12.93
N ASN A 559 -27.06 23.95 -12.12
CA ASN A 559 -28.24 23.11 -11.93
C ASN A 559 -28.55 22.92 -10.43
N LYS A 560 -29.38 21.93 -10.09
CA LYS A 560 -29.73 21.63 -8.69
C LYS A 560 -28.51 21.26 -7.84
N TYR A 561 -27.54 20.53 -8.40
CA TYR A 561 -26.50 19.81 -7.67
C TYR A 561 -25.09 20.41 -7.83
N TRP A 562 -24.77 21.05 -8.95
CA TRP A 562 -23.45 21.63 -9.20
C TRP A 562 -23.49 22.90 -10.05
N SER A 563 -22.35 23.61 -10.07
CA SER A 563 -22.04 24.67 -11.03
C SER A 563 -20.93 24.22 -11.97
N GLU A 564 -21.11 24.45 -13.26
CA GLU A 564 -20.10 24.30 -14.31
C GLU A 564 -19.56 25.69 -14.66
N ILE A 565 -18.26 25.91 -14.41
CA ILE A 565 -17.56 27.17 -14.66
C ILE A 565 -16.56 26.93 -15.79
N SER A 566 -16.77 27.56 -16.94
CA SER A 566 -15.97 27.32 -18.15
C SER A 566 -15.23 28.56 -18.64
N SER A 567 -13.97 28.33 -19.01
CA SER A 567 -13.11 29.37 -19.58
C SER A 567 -13.61 29.78 -20.98
N PRO A 568 -13.74 31.09 -21.26
CA PRO A 568 -14.18 31.56 -22.57
C PRO A 568 -13.05 31.66 -23.60
N LYS A 569 -11.78 31.59 -23.17
CA LYS A 569 -10.60 31.82 -24.01
C LYS A 569 -9.35 31.07 -23.52
N GLY A 570 -8.36 30.93 -24.39
CA GLY A 570 -7.12 30.20 -24.08
C GLY A 570 -7.35 28.70 -24.05
N THR A 571 -6.59 27.98 -23.22
CA THR A 571 -6.81 26.55 -23.00
C THR A 571 -8.25 26.31 -22.51
N PRO A 572 -9.01 25.37 -23.09
CA PRO A 572 -10.32 25.02 -22.58
C PRO A 572 -10.21 24.45 -21.17
N ILE A 573 -10.89 25.08 -20.21
CA ILE A 573 -10.94 24.63 -18.82
C ILE A 573 -12.39 24.60 -18.38
N THR A 574 -12.79 23.50 -17.73
CA THR A 574 -14.10 23.38 -17.07
C THR A 574 -13.89 22.98 -15.62
N ILE A 575 -14.38 23.80 -14.70
CA ILE A 575 -14.44 23.52 -13.27
C ILE A 575 -15.86 23.04 -12.96
N TYR A 576 -15.97 21.85 -12.39
CA TYR A 576 -17.20 21.34 -11.82
C TYR A 576 -17.12 21.46 -10.30
N THR A 577 -18.04 22.22 -9.71
CA THR A 577 -18.12 22.37 -8.26
C THR A 577 -19.48 21.93 -7.77
N ASN A 578 -19.53 20.94 -6.87
CA ASN A 578 -20.80 20.57 -6.24
C ASN A 578 -21.30 21.74 -5.37
N LYS A 579 -22.62 21.90 -5.29
CA LYS A 579 -23.24 22.89 -4.40
C LYS A 579 -23.17 22.38 -2.95
N PRO A 580 -22.89 23.25 -1.96
CA PRO A 580 -22.90 22.91 -0.54
C PRO A 580 -24.36 22.79 -0.04
N LEU A 581 -25.10 21.80 -0.55
CA LEU A 581 -26.51 21.61 -0.23
C LEU A 581 -26.70 21.14 1.22
N TYR A 582 -27.79 21.61 1.84
CA TYR A 582 -28.24 21.22 3.18
C TYR A 582 -29.72 21.60 3.36
N LYS A 583 -30.44 20.87 4.20
CA LYS A 583 -31.68 21.28 4.89
C LYS A 583 -31.40 21.54 6.36
N VAL A 584 -30.63 20.66 6.99
CA VAL A 584 -30.03 20.82 8.33
C VAL A 584 -28.55 20.46 8.21
N GLU A 585 -27.68 21.14 8.93
CA GLU A 585 -26.24 20.84 8.90
C GLU A 585 -25.99 19.36 9.25
N GLY A 586 -25.29 18.64 8.38
CA GLY A 586 -25.01 17.20 8.53
C GLY A 586 -26.07 16.25 7.98
N ASP A 587 -27.03 16.72 7.18
CA ASP A 587 -28.07 15.87 6.56
C ASP A 587 -27.63 15.10 5.30
N GLY A 588 -26.39 15.30 4.84
CA GLY A 588 -25.78 14.58 3.72
C GLY A 588 -26.27 15.01 2.34
N MET A 589 -26.98 16.13 2.19
CA MET A 589 -27.42 16.61 0.87
C MET A 589 -26.28 17.04 -0.05
N ASP A 590 -25.16 17.46 0.52
CA ASP A 590 -23.92 17.72 -0.21
C ASP A 590 -23.30 16.43 -0.75
N GLN A 591 -23.39 15.32 -0.01
CA GLN A 591 -22.98 13.99 -0.51
C GLN A 591 -23.87 13.54 -1.67
N GLU A 592 -25.17 13.83 -1.64
CA GLU A 592 -26.06 13.60 -2.79
C GLU A 592 -25.59 14.42 -4.00
N ALA A 593 -25.25 15.72 -3.81
CA ALA A 593 -24.73 16.55 -4.89
C ALA A 593 -23.41 16.02 -5.47
N GLN A 594 -22.50 15.52 -4.63
CA GLN A 594 -21.25 14.89 -5.04
C GLN A 594 -21.50 13.60 -5.82
N ALA A 595 -22.40 12.73 -5.34
CA ALA A 595 -22.77 11.49 -6.02
C ALA A 595 -23.40 11.76 -7.40
N GLN A 596 -24.31 12.73 -7.50
CA GLN A 596 -24.92 13.12 -8.78
C GLN A 596 -23.91 13.67 -9.77
N LEU A 597 -22.89 14.39 -9.30
CA LEU A 597 -21.79 14.85 -10.15
C LEU A 597 -20.88 13.70 -10.61
N ALA A 598 -20.63 12.72 -9.74
CA ALA A 598 -19.88 11.51 -10.10
C ALA A 598 -20.63 10.68 -11.16
N ASP A 599 -21.95 10.51 -11.01
CA ASP A 599 -22.79 9.84 -12.01
C ASP A 599 -22.76 10.58 -13.35
N TYR A 600 -22.79 11.92 -13.33
CA TYR A 600 -22.64 12.74 -14.52
C TYR A 600 -21.27 12.55 -15.19
N PHE A 601 -20.19 12.46 -14.42
CA PHE A 601 -18.87 12.18 -14.97
C PHE A 601 -18.79 10.82 -15.64
N ALA A 602 -19.30 9.77 -14.98
CA ALA A 602 -19.33 8.43 -15.54
C ALA A 602 -20.15 8.37 -16.83
N ALA A 603 -21.35 8.97 -16.84
CA ALA A 603 -22.25 8.98 -17.99
C ALA A 603 -21.67 9.72 -19.21
N ASN A 604 -20.78 10.69 -18.98
CA ASN A 604 -20.20 11.52 -20.04
C ASN A 604 -18.71 11.22 -20.30
N ASN A 605 -18.17 10.17 -19.70
CA ASN A 605 -16.74 9.80 -19.80
C ASN A 605 -15.81 10.98 -19.48
N ILE A 606 -16.13 11.72 -18.41
CA ILE A 606 -15.35 12.85 -17.93
C ILE A 606 -14.42 12.36 -16.83
N GLU A 607 -13.12 12.59 -17.00
CA GLU A 607 -12.11 12.27 -16.00
C GLU A 607 -11.44 13.56 -15.51
N PRO A 608 -11.74 14.04 -14.30
CA PRO A 608 -11.01 15.13 -13.69
C PRO A 608 -9.52 14.77 -13.55
N LYS A 609 -8.63 15.67 -14.00
CA LYS A 609 -7.17 15.54 -13.80
C LYS A 609 -6.69 16.40 -12.64
N ILE A 610 -7.49 17.39 -12.22
CA ILE A 610 -7.23 18.20 -11.04
C ILE A 610 -8.39 18.05 -10.07
N VAL A 611 -8.10 17.72 -8.81
CA VAL A 611 -9.09 17.65 -7.74
C VAL A 611 -8.74 18.64 -6.64
N ILE A 612 -9.72 19.36 -6.14
CA ILE A 612 -9.55 20.36 -5.09
C ILE A 612 -10.53 20.08 -3.96
N HIS A 613 -9.99 19.88 -2.76
CA HIS A 613 -10.74 19.81 -1.52
C HIS A 613 -10.86 21.21 -0.89
N ARG A 614 -12.10 21.74 -0.78
CA ARG A 614 -12.40 22.91 0.05
C ARG A 614 -13.45 22.55 1.09
N GLY A 615 -12.96 22.10 2.24
CA GLY A 615 -13.76 21.82 3.43
C GLY A 615 -12.89 21.80 4.68
N HIS A 616 -13.52 21.51 5.81
CA HIS A 616 -12.81 21.18 7.04
C HIS A 616 -12.12 19.81 6.96
N SER A 617 -11.13 19.59 7.84
CA SER A 617 -10.38 18.33 7.93
C SER A 617 -11.25 17.08 8.07
N TYR A 618 -12.43 17.22 8.69
CA TYR A 618 -13.37 16.11 8.89
C TYR A 618 -14.09 15.65 7.62
N HIS A 619 -14.03 16.43 6.56
CA HIS A 619 -14.56 16.05 5.25
C HIS A 619 -13.50 15.46 4.31
N LEU A 620 -12.23 15.55 4.68
CA LEU A 620 -11.09 15.23 3.82
C LEU A 620 -11.15 13.79 3.31
N ASN A 621 -11.39 12.83 4.21
CA ASN A 621 -11.47 11.40 3.86
C ASN A 621 -12.56 11.13 2.83
N SER A 622 -13.70 11.81 2.92
CA SER A 622 -14.77 11.72 1.92
C SER A 622 -14.34 12.22 0.53
N THR A 623 -13.51 13.28 0.44
CA THR A 623 -12.90 13.65 -0.85
C THR A 623 -11.91 12.59 -1.32
N ILE A 624 -11.03 12.11 -0.43
CA ILE A 624 -9.98 11.13 -0.79
C ILE A 624 -10.60 9.84 -1.34
N ASP A 625 -11.70 9.38 -0.77
CA ASP A 625 -12.41 8.20 -1.24
C ASP A 625 -13.01 8.35 -2.64
N GLN A 626 -13.26 9.58 -3.07
CA GLN A 626 -13.80 9.92 -4.39
C GLN A 626 -12.70 10.25 -5.42
N LEU A 627 -11.41 10.19 -5.04
CA LEU A 627 -10.32 10.47 -5.97
C LEU A 627 -10.24 9.42 -7.08
N ALA A 628 -10.26 9.90 -8.33
CA ALA A 628 -9.97 9.06 -9.48
C ALA A 628 -8.47 8.73 -9.54
N PRO A 629 -8.06 7.50 -9.88
CA PRO A 629 -6.65 7.14 -10.07
C PRO A 629 -5.95 7.95 -11.17
N SER A 630 -6.73 8.56 -12.07
CA SER A 630 -6.27 9.42 -13.14
C SER A 630 -5.87 10.82 -12.69
N SER A 631 -6.15 11.20 -11.44
CA SER A 631 -5.84 12.54 -10.91
C SER A 631 -4.34 12.80 -10.96
N LYS A 632 -3.95 13.96 -11.47
CA LYS A 632 -2.55 14.37 -11.64
C LYS A 632 -2.14 15.49 -10.68
N VAL A 633 -3.09 16.32 -10.26
CA VAL A 633 -2.88 17.36 -9.26
C VAL A 633 -4.01 17.31 -8.23
N VAL A 634 -3.66 17.28 -6.95
CA VAL A 634 -4.63 17.30 -5.85
C VAL A 634 -4.30 18.45 -4.90
N LEU A 635 -5.26 19.33 -4.62
CA LEU A 635 -5.11 20.39 -3.62
C LEU A 635 -5.96 20.06 -2.38
N LEU A 636 -5.29 19.82 -1.26
CA LEU A 636 -5.89 19.56 0.05
C LEU A 636 -5.91 20.85 0.87
N GLY A 637 -6.92 21.70 0.61
CA GLY A 637 -7.03 23.03 1.20
C GLY A 637 -7.60 23.07 2.62
N SER A 638 -7.69 21.93 3.30
CA SER A 638 -8.18 21.78 4.68
C SER A 638 -7.05 21.73 5.69
N CYS A 639 -7.32 22.16 6.92
CA CYS A 639 -6.42 21.94 8.06
C CYS A 639 -5.89 20.50 8.09
N GLY A 640 -4.59 20.30 8.32
CA GLY A 640 -4.03 18.96 8.44
C GLY A 640 -3.94 18.14 7.15
N GLY A 641 -4.26 18.69 5.97
CA GLY A 641 -4.21 17.95 4.69
C GLY A 641 -2.88 17.24 4.42
N PHE A 642 -1.77 17.73 4.99
CA PHE A 642 -0.46 17.09 4.93
C PHE A 642 -0.41 15.69 5.57
N GLN A 643 -1.36 15.34 6.45
CA GLN A 643 -1.38 14.01 7.09
C GLN A 643 -1.85 12.90 6.13
N SER A 644 -2.65 13.24 5.11
CA SER A 644 -3.28 12.27 4.22
C SER A 644 -2.54 12.04 2.90
N LEU A 645 -1.26 12.46 2.81
CA LEU A 645 -0.49 12.33 1.56
C LEU A 645 -0.37 10.87 1.09
N ASN A 646 -0.18 9.93 2.02
CA ASN A 646 -0.07 8.51 1.68
C ASN A 646 -1.38 7.96 1.11
N GLU A 647 -2.51 8.25 1.74
CA GLU A 647 -3.83 7.82 1.28
C GLU A 647 -4.14 8.36 -0.12
N VAL A 648 -3.79 9.62 -0.39
CA VAL A 648 -3.94 10.23 -1.71
C VAL A 648 -3.08 9.53 -2.76
N LEU A 649 -1.83 9.17 -2.45
CA LEU A 649 -0.96 8.45 -3.39
C LEU A 649 -1.39 7.00 -3.62
N GLU A 650 -2.04 6.37 -2.63
CA GLU A 650 -2.63 5.03 -2.81
C GLU A 650 -3.80 5.07 -3.79
N LYS A 651 -4.64 6.12 -3.72
CA LYS A 651 -5.80 6.30 -4.63
C LYS A 651 -5.36 6.81 -6.01
N ALA A 652 -4.42 7.75 -6.06
CA ALA A 652 -3.94 8.39 -7.29
C ALA A 652 -2.40 8.37 -7.36
N PRO A 653 -1.79 7.24 -7.77
CA PRO A 653 -0.34 7.11 -7.87
C PRO A 653 0.30 8.15 -8.80
N GLY A 654 1.38 8.78 -8.34
CA GLY A 654 2.10 9.81 -9.12
C GLY A 654 1.41 11.17 -9.18
N THR A 655 0.32 11.37 -8.42
CA THR A 655 -0.29 12.70 -8.31
C THR A 655 0.61 13.69 -7.57
N GLN A 656 0.61 14.93 -8.02
CA GLN A 656 1.27 16.02 -7.33
C GLN A 656 0.31 16.67 -6.33
N ILE A 657 0.73 16.72 -5.07
CA ILE A 657 -0.16 17.15 -3.99
C ILE A 657 0.24 18.54 -3.51
N ILE A 658 -0.72 19.43 -3.37
CA ILE A 658 -0.58 20.66 -2.59
C ILE A 658 -1.35 20.44 -1.30
N SER A 659 -0.74 20.70 -0.15
CA SER A 659 -1.36 20.44 1.14
C SER A 659 -1.11 21.56 2.15
N THR A 660 -1.82 21.53 3.27
CA THR A 660 -1.57 22.41 4.41
C THR A 660 -1.23 21.62 5.67
N LYS A 661 -0.23 22.09 6.43
CA LYS A 661 0.23 21.49 7.69
C LYS A 661 -0.80 21.70 8.80
N GLN A 662 -1.01 22.95 9.23
CA GLN A 662 -1.95 23.26 10.30
C GLN A 662 -3.24 23.86 9.76
N THR A 663 -3.17 25.02 9.10
CA THR A 663 -4.34 25.82 8.72
C THR A 663 -4.42 26.03 7.21
N GLY A 664 -5.52 25.59 6.61
CA GLY A 664 -5.93 26.04 5.27
C GLY A 664 -6.91 27.21 5.40
N THR A 665 -6.70 28.30 4.66
CA THR A 665 -7.63 29.45 4.68
C THR A 665 -8.31 29.67 3.34
N GLY A 666 -9.58 30.06 3.38
CA GLY A 666 -10.34 30.34 2.17
C GLY A 666 -9.66 31.36 1.25
N ALA A 667 -9.07 32.42 1.82
CA ALA A 667 -8.40 33.47 1.05
C ALA A 667 -7.13 32.97 0.33
N LEU A 668 -6.26 32.23 1.02
CA LEU A 668 -5.05 31.66 0.42
C LEU A 668 -5.40 30.57 -0.60
N ASN A 669 -6.36 29.70 -0.27
CA ASN A 669 -6.87 28.67 -1.19
C ASN A 669 -7.38 29.28 -2.50
N ILE A 670 -8.28 30.27 -2.44
CA ILE A 670 -8.83 30.92 -3.64
C ILE A 670 -7.71 31.57 -4.46
N SER A 671 -6.76 32.26 -3.81
CA SER A 671 -5.64 32.91 -4.50
C SER A 671 -4.75 31.89 -5.22
N LEU A 672 -4.48 30.73 -4.59
CA LEU A 672 -3.68 29.66 -5.17
C LEU A 672 -4.40 28.97 -6.34
N ILE A 673 -5.67 28.61 -6.14
CA ILE A 673 -6.51 27.99 -7.18
C ILE A 673 -6.60 28.91 -8.40
N THR A 674 -6.82 30.21 -8.18
CA THR A 674 -6.87 31.20 -9.26
C THR A 674 -5.54 31.28 -10.01
N SER A 675 -4.41 31.23 -9.29
CA SER A 675 -3.08 31.24 -9.93
C SER A 675 -2.83 30.00 -10.78
N ILE A 676 -3.24 28.81 -10.33
CA ILE A 676 -3.15 27.56 -11.08
C ILE A 676 -3.99 27.68 -12.36
N VAL A 677 -5.26 28.04 -12.21
CA VAL A 677 -6.21 28.12 -13.33
C VAL A 677 -5.76 29.16 -14.36
N GLN A 678 -5.27 30.32 -13.95
CA GLN A 678 -4.77 31.36 -14.85
C GLN A 678 -3.52 30.91 -15.63
N SER A 679 -2.60 30.15 -15.01
CA SER A 679 -1.43 29.60 -15.71
C SER A 679 -1.87 28.64 -16.82
N LEU A 680 -2.77 27.71 -16.49
CA LEU A 680 -3.31 26.74 -17.45
C LEU A 680 -4.10 27.43 -18.57
N GLN A 681 -4.92 28.43 -18.25
CA GLN A 681 -5.69 29.19 -19.23
C GLN A 681 -4.78 29.88 -20.24
N ALA A 682 -3.60 30.34 -19.81
CA ALA A 682 -2.57 30.94 -20.65
C ALA A 682 -1.77 29.92 -21.50
N GLY A 683 -2.12 28.63 -21.45
CA GLY A 683 -1.43 27.57 -22.20
C GLY A 683 -0.08 27.18 -21.62
N LYS A 684 0.17 27.49 -20.34
CA LYS A 684 1.43 27.20 -19.66
C LYS A 684 1.33 25.93 -18.82
N ASP A 685 2.46 25.27 -18.68
CA ASP A 685 2.67 24.23 -17.68
C ASP A 685 2.55 24.82 -16.26
N LEU A 686 2.33 23.96 -15.26
CA LEU A 686 2.41 24.36 -13.86
C LEU A 686 3.86 24.24 -13.41
N ASP A 687 4.59 25.35 -13.38
CA ASP A 687 5.93 25.43 -12.81
C ASP A 687 5.81 25.72 -11.31
N TRP A 688 5.90 24.67 -10.49
CA TRP A 688 5.67 24.82 -9.06
C TRP A 688 6.69 25.72 -8.38
N ILE A 689 7.94 25.75 -8.85
CA ILE A 689 8.97 26.59 -8.23
C ILE A 689 8.61 28.07 -8.43
N ASN A 690 8.39 28.48 -9.68
CA ASN A 690 8.09 29.87 -10.00
C ASN A 690 6.71 30.31 -9.47
N MET A 691 5.71 29.43 -9.56
CA MET A 691 4.39 29.69 -9.00
C MET A 691 4.45 29.86 -7.48
N TRP A 692 5.20 29.02 -6.76
CA TRP A 692 5.29 29.12 -5.31
C TRP A 692 6.09 30.33 -4.84
N GLN A 693 7.15 30.70 -5.55
CA GLN A 693 7.87 31.95 -5.31
C GLN A 693 6.94 33.17 -5.45
N THR A 694 6.19 33.22 -6.56
CA THR A 694 5.20 34.29 -6.80
C THR A 694 4.10 34.31 -5.74
N PHE A 695 3.60 33.14 -5.36
CA PHE A 695 2.56 33.00 -4.34
C PHE A 695 3.04 33.48 -2.97
N ARG A 696 4.28 33.13 -2.56
CA ARG A 696 4.89 33.62 -1.31
C ARG A 696 5.08 35.13 -1.31
N GLU A 697 5.58 35.71 -2.40
CA GLU A 697 5.78 37.16 -2.47
C GLU A 697 4.44 37.91 -2.42
N LYS A 698 3.41 37.40 -3.12
CA LYS A 698 2.05 37.98 -3.10
C LYS A 698 1.44 38.03 -1.70
N HIS A 699 1.76 37.05 -0.85
CA HIS A 699 1.21 36.92 0.51
C HIS A 699 2.26 37.17 1.60
N LYS A 700 3.31 37.92 1.27
CA LYS A 700 4.37 38.27 2.21
C LYS A 700 3.79 38.95 3.46
N GLY A 701 4.20 38.46 4.63
CA GLY A 701 3.69 38.92 5.92
C GLY A 701 2.44 38.18 6.42
N ASN A 702 1.80 37.34 5.61
CA ASN A 702 0.77 36.42 6.09
C ASN A 702 1.42 35.16 6.68
N SER A 703 1.39 35.02 8.01
CA SER A 703 2.00 33.88 8.72
C SER A 703 1.39 32.53 8.34
N GLN A 704 0.13 32.50 7.89
CA GLN A 704 -0.56 31.26 7.48
C GLN A 704 -0.02 30.69 6.17
N MET A 705 0.75 31.48 5.41
CA MET A 705 1.46 30.99 4.22
C MET A 705 2.46 29.89 4.56
N ASN A 706 3.03 29.90 5.77
CA ASN A 706 4.00 28.90 6.22
C ASN A 706 3.39 27.50 6.38
N ASP A 707 2.05 27.39 6.44
CA ASP A 707 1.37 26.10 6.50
C ASP A 707 1.23 25.44 5.14
N TYR A 708 1.33 26.17 4.03
CA TYR A 708 1.15 25.63 2.69
C TYR A 708 2.41 24.93 2.18
N VAL A 709 2.25 23.70 1.69
CA VAL A 709 3.34 22.86 1.17
C VAL A 709 3.12 22.55 -0.32
N PRO A 710 4.07 22.93 -1.21
CA PRO A 710 4.02 22.60 -2.63
C PRO A 710 4.41 21.14 -2.90
N PRO A 711 4.12 20.62 -4.11
CA PRO A 711 4.38 19.22 -4.45
C PRO A 711 5.81 18.75 -4.19
N TYR A 712 6.81 19.55 -4.59
CA TYR A 712 8.22 19.22 -4.45
C TYR A 712 8.75 19.27 -3.00
N GLN A 713 7.96 19.77 -2.03
CA GLN A 713 8.32 19.77 -0.61
C GLN A 713 7.62 18.67 0.20
N ASN A 714 6.75 17.86 -0.41
CA ASN A 714 6.13 16.70 0.23
C ASN A 714 7.11 15.52 0.27
N LEU A 715 8.20 15.65 1.03
CA LEU A 715 9.32 14.72 0.92
C LEU A 715 8.98 13.26 1.24
N GLY A 716 8.03 12.99 2.13
CA GLY A 716 7.57 11.62 2.39
C GLY A 716 6.90 10.97 1.17
N ALA A 717 6.07 11.73 0.45
CA ALA A 717 5.46 11.32 -0.81
C ALA A 717 6.52 11.04 -1.88
N VAL A 718 7.47 11.97 -2.05
CA VAL A 718 8.55 11.83 -3.03
C VAL A 718 9.47 10.65 -2.67
N PHE A 719 9.74 10.42 -1.38
CA PHE A 719 10.48 9.27 -0.90
C PHE A 719 9.80 7.96 -1.28
N LEU A 720 8.49 7.83 -1.03
CA LEU A 720 7.73 6.63 -1.40
C LEU A 720 7.75 6.37 -2.90
N MET A 721 7.55 7.41 -3.72
CA MET A 721 7.62 7.29 -5.17
C MET A 721 9.01 6.84 -5.64
N ALA A 722 10.07 7.43 -5.08
CA ALA A 722 11.45 7.09 -5.42
C ALA A 722 11.80 5.67 -4.99
N PHE A 723 11.43 5.27 -3.77
CA PHE A 723 11.73 3.94 -3.25
C PHE A 723 10.96 2.87 -4.00
N LYS A 724 9.64 3.05 -4.23
CA LYS A 724 8.83 2.11 -5.02
C LYS A 724 9.31 2.03 -6.46
N GLY A 725 9.58 3.16 -7.11
CA GLY A 725 10.11 3.17 -8.48
C GLY A 725 11.50 2.51 -8.58
N MET A 726 12.34 2.67 -7.56
CA MET A 726 13.63 1.98 -7.46
C MET A 726 13.42 0.48 -7.25
N GLU A 727 12.56 0.07 -6.32
CA GLU A 727 12.21 -1.33 -6.12
C GLU A 727 11.57 -1.94 -7.36
N GLU A 728 10.75 -1.23 -8.11
CA GLU A 728 10.19 -1.71 -9.37
C GLU A 728 11.31 -1.89 -10.39
N ARG A 729 12.20 -0.90 -10.56
CA ARG A 729 13.37 -1.01 -11.44
C ARG A 729 14.35 -2.09 -11.03
N ASP A 730 14.49 -2.38 -9.73
CA ASP A 730 15.37 -3.39 -9.13
C ASP A 730 14.71 -4.77 -9.04
N GLN A 731 13.41 -4.88 -8.85
CA GLN A 731 12.69 -6.14 -9.04
C GLN A 731 12.67 -6.50 -10.51
N GLN A 732 12.62 -5.46 -11.33
CA GLN A 732 12.92 -5.55 -12.70
C GLN A 732 14.44 -5.59 -12.97
N GLY A 733 15.32 -5.35 -11.99
CA GLY A 733 16.76 -4.98 -12.03
C GLY A 733 17.70 -5.94 -11.28
N THR A 734 17.21 -6.99 -10.65
CA THR A 734 17.94 -7.93 -9.79
C THR A 734 17.20 -9.26 -9.79
N GLN A 735 17.55 -10.11 -10.75
CA GLN A 735 17.40 -11.57 -10.72
C GLN A 735 18.23 -12.20 -11.85
#